data_AF-A0A4W3H374-F1
#
_entry.id   AF-A0A4W3H374-F1
#
_cell.length_a   1.000
_cell.length_b   1.000
_cell.length_c   1.000
_cell.angle_alpha   90.00
_cell.angle_beta   90.00
_cell.angle_gamma   90.00
#
_symmetry.space_group_name_H-M   'P 1'
#
loop_
_entity.id
_entity.type
_entity.pdbx_description
1 polymer ?
#
loop_
_entity_poly.entity_id
_entity_poly.type
_entity_poly.pdbx_seq_one_letter_code
_entity_poly.pdbx_strand_id
1 'polypeptide(L)'
;MLAVVRRLTAFVSYIHQRSWRWNSRSATERALQYKVGEKIHGFTINQVTAVPDLFLTAIKLSHDSTGAKYLHVARDDPNNLFSVQLRTTPLDSTGVPHILEHVVLCGSEKYPCRDPFFKMLNRSLSTFMNAFTASDYTMYPFSTQNSKDFQNLLSVYLDAVFFPCLRELDFCQEGWRLEHENPHDPSSPLVFKGVVFNEMKGAFTDNEKLYAQHVQNKILPDHTYSVVSGGDPMHIPELTWEELKHFHATHYHPSNARFFTYGDLPLEQHLKQIQEEALCKFNRIETDTAVPIQQRWSKPRECHVTCGPDSMAPDPTKQTMFSVSFLLGDITDSFEGFTLSLLSSLLVSGPNSPFYKALIEFQIGTDFAPVVGYDGSTREACFSVGLQGIAEQDIQTVKQIIVKIIDETIKNGFEEERIEALLHKIEIQQKHQSTNFGLALASFISTTWNHDGDPVEVLQINEKVTWFRKCLKENPHFLQEKVKQYFKENQHQLALSMSPDEAYFANQAKIEKEKLQQKTSSLSEEEKLNIVKKGLELMTAQRTLEDVSCLPALKVSDIQPMFTFTPVEMEYVAGEVPVQYCAQPTNGVVYFRAFTNLNTLPEDLKLYVPLFCNVITRMGCGVLDYRQQAQRIELKTGGMSASPQVLQDNTNLDMYEQGVMFTSLCLDRNLSDMMQLWADIFNNPRFDDEEYLRVLVTMAAQELSNGIPDSGHLYASVQASKTLTPAGNLAEMFDGISQTQLTKKMSLAPDPQNLQTRRRENNNKIPFIERLSRREDVPRRYTVGSGPEQGGIGQGEGREGREQGRGRESRGELKARSKRKVLRPALKEEREEARQRHWGIEFQSLGAERLKARSPMVGRLGRGMWSRPEPEERRVRAGR
;
A
#
# COMPACT_ATOMS: atom_id res chain seq x y z
N MET A 1 45.69 -54.12 -16.90
CA MET A 1 45.59 -53.20 -15.74
C MET A 1 45.84 -51.73 -16.10
N LEU A 2 46.92 -51.35 -16.81
CA LEU A 2 47.20 -49.94 -17.14
C LEU A 2 46.13 -49.22 -18.01
N ALA A 3 45.39 -49.93 -18.86
CA ALA A 3 44.32 -49.33 -19.66
C ALA A 3 43.03 -49.02 -18.84
N VAL A 4 42.82 -49.72 -17.72
CA VAL A 4 41.68 -49.51 -16.82
C VAL A 4 41.96 -48.32 -15.89
N VAL A 5 43.21 -48.16 -15.45
CA VAL A 5 43.64 -47.01 -14.64
C VAL A 5 43.53 -45.70 -15.43
N ARG A 6 43.89 -45.68 -16.73
CA ARG A 6 43.76 -44.47 -17.58
C ARG A 6 42.32 -44.02 -17.82
N ARG A 7 41.36 -44.93 -17.94
CA ARG A 7 39.92 -44.58 -18.08
C ARG A 7 39.31 -44.10 -16.76
N LEU A 8 39.75 -44.63 -15.62
CA LEU A 8 39.33 -44.15 -14.30
C LEU A 8 39.90 -42.76 -13.96
N THR A 9 41.15 -42.45 -14.32
CA THR A 9 41.68 -41.08 -14.13
C THR A 9 41.05 -40.04 -15.05
N ALA A 10 40.66 -40.40 -16.27
CA ALA A 10 39.92 -39.48 -17.15
C ALA A 10 38.48 -39.24 -16.66
N PHE A 11 37.82 -40.26 -16.11
CA PHE A 11 36.47 -40.13 -15.54
C PHE A 11 36.48 -39.38 -14.19
N VAL A 12 37.50 -39.59 -13.35
CA VAL A 12 37.68 -38.85 -12.09
C VAL A 12 38.10 -37.40 -12.35
N SER A 13 38.89 -37.11 -13.39
CA SER A 13 39.22 -35.72 -13.76
C SER A 13 38.06 -34.99 -14.45
N TYR A 14 37.19 -35.70 -15.18
CA TYR A 14 35.95 -35.16 -15.75
C TYR A 14 34.87 -34.92 -14.68
N ILE A 15 34.82 -35.75 -13.62
CA ILE A 15 33.96 -35.53 -12.45
C ILE A 15 34.53 -34.42 -11.56
N HIS A 16 35.85 -34.34 -11.34
CA HIS A 16 36.48 -33.28 -10.55
C HIS A 16 36.44 -31.89 -11.21
N GLN A 17 36.36 -31.78 -12.54
CA GLN A 17 36.14 -30.48 -13.20
C GLN A 17 34.69 -30.00 -13.13
N ARG A 18 33.70 -30.87 -12.84
CA ARG A 18 32.29 -30.48 -12.64
C ARG A 18 31.85 -30.43 -11.18
N SER A 19 32.59 -31.05 -10.26
CA SER A 19 32.26 -31.05 -8.82
C SER A 19 32.93 -29.92 -8.01
N TRP A 20 33.59 -28.96 -8.65
CA TRP A 20 34.21 -27.79 -7.99
C TRP A 20 33.40 -26.49 -8.10
N ARG A 21 32.12 -26.56 -8.48
CA ARG A 21 31.20 -25.39 -8.55
C ARG A 21 30.02 -25.43 -7.57
N TRP A 22 29.98 -26.37 -6.64
CA TRP A 22 28.90 -26.48 -5.64
C TRP A 22 29.43 -26.60 -4.21
N ASN A 23 30.47 -25.83 -3.86
CA ASN A 23 30.60 -25.38 -2.47
C ASN A 23 29.61 -24.24 -2.27
N SER A 24 28.85 -24.25 -1.18
CA SER A 24 27.79 -23.30 -0.82
C SER A 24 28.30 -21.85 -0.78
N ARG A 25 28.39 -21.22 -1.95
CA ARG A 25 28.67 -19.80 -2.11
C ARG A 25 27.33 -19.07 -2.16
N SER A 26 27.24 -17.96 -1.43
CA SER A 26 26.07 -17.08 -1.47
C SER A 26 25.71 -16.68 -2.91
N ALA A 27 24.47 -16.27 -3.14
CA ALA A 27 24.04 -15.68 -4.41
C ALA A 27 24.93 -14.50 -4.80
N THR A 28 25.34 -13.68 -3.83
CA THR A 28 26.26 -12.55 -4.02
C THR A 28 27.65 -12.99 -4.49
N GLU A 29 28.26 -13.98 -3.84
CA GLU A 29 29.57 -14.51 -4.23
C GLU A 29 29.55 -15.22 -5.59
N ARG A 30 28.42 -15.83 -5.96
CA ARG A 30 28.21 -16.39 -7.31
C ARG A 30 28.14 -15.27 -8.33
N ALA A 31 27.38 -14.21 -8.06
CA ALA A 31 27.22 -13.06 -8.95
C ALA A 31 28.54 -12.31 -9.22
N LEU A 32 29.44 -12.21 -8.25
CA LEU A 32 30.76 -11.59 -8.44
C LEU A 32 31.69 -12.34 -9.40
N GLN A 33 31.37 -13.59 -9.78
CA GLN A 33 32.19 -14.38 -10.70
C GLN A 33 31.89 -14.07 -12.17
N TYR A 34 30.77 -13.39 -12.46
CA TYR A 34 30.44 -12.96 -13.81
C TYR A 34 31.43 -11.92 -14.32
N LYS A 35 31.69 -11.96 -15.63
CA LYS A 35 32.63 -11.03 -16.28
C LYS A 35 31.91 -10.07 -17.20
N VAL A 36 32.30 -8.81 -17.18
CA VAL A 36 31.86 -7.82 -18.17
C VAL A 36 32.23 -8.32 -19.57
N GLY A 37 31.26 -8.29 -20.50
CA GLY A 37 31.37 -8.84 -21.85
C GLY A 37 31.01 -10.32 -21.99
N GLU A 38 30.75 -11.03 -20.89
CA GLU A 38 30.26 -12.40 -20.93
C GLU A 38 28.86 -12.47 -21.56
N LYS A 39 28.66 -13.49 -22.41
CA LYS A 39 27.40 -13.72 -23.11
C LYS A 39 26.64 -14.90 -22.53
N ILE A 40 25.39 -14.67 -22.13
CA ILE A 40 24.54 -15.67 -21.52
C ILE A 40 23.16 -15.60 -22.17
N HIS A 41 22.76 -16.66 -22.87
CA HIS A 41 21.42 -16.80 -23.46
C HIS A 41 20.93 -15.57 -24.25
N GLY A 42 21.79 -14.95 -25.07
CA GLY A 42 21.44 -13.78 -25.89
C GLY A 42 21.62 -12.43 -25.20
N PHE A 43 22.06 -12.41 -23.93
CA PHE A 43 22.39 -11.19 -23.19
C PHE A 43 23.89 -11.03 -23.03
N THR A 44 24.35 -9.78 -22.98
CA THR A 44 25.73 -9.42 -22.66
C THR A 44 25.78 -8.69 -21.31
N ILE A 45 26.68 -9.13 -20.42
CA ILE A 45 26.91 -8.48 -19.12
C ILE A 45 27.65 -7.15 -19.33
N ASN A 46 27.07 -6.06 -18.85
CA ASN A 46 27.63 -4.72 -18.98
C ASN A 46 28.35 -4.26 -17.71
N GLN A 47 27.85 -4.65 -16.54
CA GLN A 47 28.37 -4.19 -15.25
C GLN A 47 28.06 -5.20 -14.15
N VAL A 48 28.99 -5.36 -13.21
CA VAL A 48 28.82 -6.13 -11.98
C VAL A 48 29.27 -5.25 -10.82
N THR A 49 28.37 -4.97 -9.88
CA THR A 49 28.62 -4.03 -8.78
C THR A 49 28.23 -4.68 -7.45
N ALA A 50 29.18 -4.76 -6.51
CA ALA A 50 28.88 -5.14 -5.13
C ALA A 50 28.21 -3.96 -4.40
N VAL A 51 27.09 -4.21 -3.73
CA VAL A 51 26.43 -3.22 -2.85
C VAL A 51 26.32 -3.85 -1.45
N PRO A 52 27.41 -3.84 -0.68
CA PRO A 52 27.49 -4.57 0.59
C PRO A 52 26.50 -4.05 1.63
N ASP A 53 26.14 -2.77 1.57
CA ASP A 53 25.19 -2.11 2.48
C ASP A 53 23.79 -2.73 2.44
N LEU A 54 23.42 -3.31 1.29
CA LEU A 54 22.15 -3.98 1.04
C LEU A 54 22.32 -5.50 0.85
N PHE A 55 23.51 -6.05 1.17
CA PHE A 55 23.85 -7.47 1.04
C PHE A 55 23.55 -8.06 -0.34
N LEU A 56 23.83 -7.29 -1.39
CA LEU A 56 23.49 -7.68 -2.76
C LEU A 56 24.63 -7.44 -3.75
N THR A 57 24.53 -8.09 -4.90
CA THR A 57 25.36 -7.81 -6.08
C THR A 57 24.46 -7.52 -7.26
N ALA A 58 24.60 -6.33 -7.83
CA ALA A 58 23.83 -5.89 -8.98
C ALA A 58 24.56 -6.25 -10.28
N ILE A 59 23.85 -6.82 -11.24
CA ILE A 59 24.36 -7.18 -12.56
C ILE A 59 23.48 -6.50 -13.61
N LYS A 60 24.08 -5.61 -14.41
CA LYS A 60 23.40 -5.00 -15.56
C LYS A 60 23.72 -5.79 -16.82
N LEU A 61 22.69 -6.12 -17.58
CA LEU A 61 22.81 -6.79 -18.87
C LEU A 61 21.96 -6.07 -19.92
N SER A 62 22.30 -6.31 -21.18
CA SER A 62 21.50 -5.88 -22.32
C SER A 62 21.28 -7.07 -23.24
N HIS A 63 20.06 -7.23 -23.75
CA HIS A 63 19.76 -8.24 -24.76
C HIS A 63 20.37 -7.82 -26.10
N ASP A 64 21.14 -8.73 -26.73
CA ASP A 64 21.95 -8.43 -27.91
C ASP A 64 21.10 -7.99 -29.11
N SER A 65 19.96 -8.66 -29.36
CA SER A 65 19.16 -8.44 -30.57
C SER A 65 18.13 -7.33 -30.45
N THR A 66 17.62 -7.04 -29.26
CA THR A 66 16.56 -6.03 -29.05
C THR A 66 17.04 -4.79 -28.30
N GLY A 67 18.16 -4.86 -27.59
CA GLY A 67 18.62 -3.80 -26.69
C GLY A 67 17.86 -3.71 -25.37
N ALA A 68 16.95 -4.66 -25.07
CA ALA A 68 16.21 -4.68 -23.81
C ALA A 68 17.17 -4.64 -22.62
N LYS A 69 16.92 -3.75 -21.65
CA LYS A 69 17.78 -3.61 -20.47
C LYS A 69 17.37 -4.60 -19.39
N TYR A 70 18.35 -5.09 -18.65
CA TYR A 70 18.16 -6.05 -17.58
C TYR A 70 18.96 -5.63 -16.33
N LEU A 71 18.34 -5.76 -15.16
CA LEU A 71 19.02 -5.67 -13.87
C LEU A 71 18.70 -6.91 -13.03
N HIS A 72 19.73 -7.68 -12.71
CA HIS A 72 19.64 -8.75 -11.71
C HIS A 72 20.23 -8.27 -10.39
N VAL A 73 19.51 -8.51 -9.30
CA VAL A 73 19.96 -8.23 -7.94
C VAL A 73 20.11 -9.57 -7.21
N ALA A 74 21.34 -10.09 -7.19
CA ALA A 74 21.65 -11.33 -6.50
C ALA A 74 21.77 -11.08 -5.00
N ARG A 75 20.97 -11.78 -4.20
CA ARG A 75 20.96 -11.68 -2.74
C ARG A 75 20.50 -13.00 -2.13
N ASP A 76 21.02 -13.37 -0.95
CA ASP A 76 20.59 -14.57 -0.23
C ASP A 76 19.20 -14.36 0.40
N ASP A 77 18.18 -14.35 -0.45
CA ASP A 77 16.78 -14.20 -0.07
C ASP A 77 15.94 -15.21 -0.88
N PRO A 78 15.24 -16.13 -0.20
CA PRO A 78 14.42 -17.13 -0.88
C PRO A 78 13.20 -16.49 -1.57
N ASN A 79 12.76 -15.30 -1.16
CA ASN A 79 11.62 -14.62 -1.79
C ASN A 79 12.06 -13.92 -3.09
N ASN A 80 12.09 -14.69 -4.17
CA ASN A 80 12.56 -14.22 -5.46
C ASN A 80 11.48 -13.42 -6.17
N LEU A 81 11.86 -12.33 -6.82
CA LEU A 81 10.95 -11.46 -7.57
C LEU A 81 11.38 -11.31 -9.02
N PHE A 82 10.41 -11.26 -9.92
CA PHE A 82 10.55 -10.79 -11.30
C PHE A 82 9.67 -9.56 -11.49
N SER A 83 10.12 -8.61 -12.31
CA SER A 83 9.23 -7.65 -12.94
C SER A 83 9.68 -7.31 -14.36
N VAL A 84 8.70 -6.92 -15.19
CA VAL A 84 8.95 -6.24 -16.45
C VAL A 84 8.24 -4.89 -16.42
N GLN A 85 8.97 -3.83 -16.76
CA GLN A 85 8.47 -2.47 -16.84
C GLN A 85 8.51 -1.96 -18.28
N LEU A 86 7.44 -1.31 -18.69
CA LEU A 86 7.25 -0.72 -20.02
C LEU A 86 7.02 0.77 -19.83
N ARG A 87 7.75 1.61 -20.57
CA ARG A 87 7.49 3.05 -20.59
C ARG A 87 6.22 3.30 -21.41
N THR A 88 5.15 3.78 -20.78
CA THR A 88 3.81 3.91 -21.36
C THR A 88 3.36 5.37 -21.25
N THR A 89 3.38 6.12 -22.35
CA THR A 89 3.20 7.58 -22.33
C THR A 89 1.87 7.99 -22.96
N PRO A 90 0.74 7.96 -22.22
CA PRO A 90 -0.56 8.41 -22.75
C PRO A 90 -0.53 9.90 -23.12
N LEU A 91 -1.25 10.26 -24.18
CA LEU A 91 -1.41 11.65 -24.64
C LEU A 91 -2.84 12.17 -24.45
N ASP A 92 -3.70 11.36 -23.85
CA ASP A 92 -5.08 11.68 -23.48
C ASP A 92 -5.43 11.05 -22.11
N SER A 93 -6.58 11.42 -21.56
CA SER A 93 -7.06 10.92 -20.27
C SER A 93 -7.99 9.71 -20.41
N THR A 94 -7.89 8.94 -21.50
CA THR A 94 -8.75 7.76 -21.72
C THR A 94 -8.43 6.59 -20.78
N GLY A 95 -7.27 6.62 -20.14
CA GLY A 95 -6.80 5.52 -19.30
C GLY A 95 -6.26 4.33 -20.09
N VAL A 96 -5.91 4.51 -21.37
CA VAL A 96 -5.40 3.43 -22.22
C VAL A 96 -4.26 2.59 -21.61
N PRO A 97 -3.24 3.12 -20.89
CA PRO A 97 -2.24 2.24 -20.27
C PRO A 97 -2.82 1.39 -19.14
N HIS A 98 -3.75 1.95 -18.35
CA HIS A 98 -4.38 1.25 -17.24
C HIS A 98 -5.35 0.16 -17.72
N ILE A 99 -6.17 0.47 -18.72
CA ILE A 99 -7.06 -0.51 -19.34
C ILE A 99 -6.24 -1.61 -20.03
N LEU A 100 -5.14 -1.25 -20.70
CA LEU A 100 -4.26 -2.25 -21.31
C LEU A 100 -3.62 -3.15 -20.25
N GLU A 101 -3.23 -2.60 -19.11
CA GLU A 101 -2.68 -3.36 -18.00
C GLU A 101 -3.61 -4.49 -17.55
N HIS A 102 -4.90 -4.21 -17.41
CA HIS A 102 -5.91 -5.24 -17.15
C HIS A 102 -6.07 -6.21 -18.32
N VAL A 103 -6.22 -5.70 -19.55
CA VAL A 103 -6.60 -6.52 -20.71
C VAL A 103 -5.50 -7.50 -21.13
N VAL A 104 -4.22 -7.17 -20.94
CA VAL A 104 -3.13 -8.13 -21.24
C VAL A 104 -3.17 -9.36 -20.32
N LEU A 105 -3.77 -9.23 -19.13
CA LEU A 105 -3.91 -10.30 -18.15
C LEU A 105 -5.14 -11.19 -18.39
N CYS A 106 -5.97 -10.87 -19.39
CA CYS A 106 -7.18 -11.64 -19.73
C CYS A 106 -6.93 -12.85 -20.64
N GLY A 107 -5.77 -12.97 -21.28
CA GLY A 107 -5.46 -14.08 -22.18
C GLY A 107 -4.28 -13.76 -23.10
N SER A 108 -3.54 -14.80 -23.50
CA SER A 108 -2.36 -14.67 -24.37
C SER A 108 -2.27 -15.82 -25.38
N GLU A 109 -1.38 -15.73 -26.36
CA GLU A 109 -1.23 -16.74 -27.42
C GLU A 109 -1.01 -18.16 -26.88
N LYS A 110 -0.11 -18.31 -25.88
CA LYS A 110 0.22 -19.59 -25.25
C LYS A 110 -0.81 -19.98 -24.18
N TYR A 111 -1.43 -19.00 -23.53
CA TYR A 111 -2.46 -19.20 -22.50
C TYR A 111 -3.77 -18.50 -22.89
N PRO A 112 -4.50 -19.02 -23.89
CA PRO A 112 -5.65 -18.35 -24.48
C PRO A 112 -6.92 -18.45 -23.64
N CYS A 113 -6.93 -19.25 -22.57
CA CYS A 113 -8.07 -19.29 -21.66
C CYS A 113 -8.32 -17.90 -21.06
N ARG A 114 -9.56 -17.59 -20.69
CA ARG A 114 -9.91 -16.32 -20.07
C ARG A 114 -9.28 -16.17 -18.68
N ASP A 115 -8.84 -14.96 -18.34
CA ASP A 115 -8.29 -14.58 -17.04
C ASP A 115 -7.15 -15.49 -16.51
N PRO A 116 -6.06 -15.74 -17.27
CA PRO A 116 -4.90 -16.50 -16.79
C PRO A 116 -4.36 -15.98 -15.45
N PHE A 117 -4.28 -14.66 -15.27
CA PHE A 117 -3.75 -14.04 -14.07
C PHE A 117 -4.52 -14.47 -12.81
N PHE A 118 -5.84 -14.27 -12.78
CA PHE A 118 -6.68 -14.66 -11.64
C PHE A 118 -6.69 -16.17 -11.41
N LYS A 119 -6.65 -16.97 -12.48
CA LYS A 119 -6.55 -18.43 -12.37
C LYS A 119 -5.22 -18.86 -11.78
N MET A 120 -4.12 -18.16 -12.07
CA MET A 120 -2.79 -18.47 -11.52
C MET A 120 -2.68 -18.20 -10.02
N LEU A 121 -3.44 -17.25 -9.44
CA LEU A 121 -3.48 -17.01 -7.98
C LEU A 121 -3.81 -18.28 -7.19
N ASN A 122 -4.67 -19.15 -7.73
CA ASN A 122 -5.08 -20.41 -7.09
C ASN A 122 -4.25 -21.64 -7.52
N ARG A 123 -3.20 -21.42 -8.32
CA ARG A 123 -2.34 -22.47 -8.92
C ARG A 123 -0.86 -22.28 -8.56
N SER A 124 -0.57 -21.28 -7.75
CA SER A 124 0.75 -20.79 -7.37
C SER A 124 0.90 -20.76 -5.85
N LEU A 125 2.14 -20.65 -5.37
CA LEU A 125 2.47 -20.32 -3.98
C LEU A 125 3.15 -18.95 -3.93
N SER A 126 2.76 -18.05 -4.84
CA SER A 126 3.27 -16.69 -4.92
C SER A 126 3.14 -15.97 -3.58
N THR A 127 4.20 -15.27 -3.19
CA THR A 127 4.17 -14.31 -2.08
C THR A 127 3.57 -12.97 -2.52
N PHE A 128 3.63 -12.68 -3.83
CA PHE A 128 3.03 -11.50 -4.44
C PHE A 128 2.75 -11.74 -5.92
N MET A 129 1.61 -11.26 -6.42
CA MET A 129 1.27 -11.20 -7.85
C MET A 129 0.41 -9.95 -8.08
N ASN A 130 0.87 -9.04 -8.93
CA ASN A 130 0.08 -7.87 -9.30
C ASN A 130 0.59 -7.22 -10.59
N ALA A 131 -0.07 -6.15 -11.00
CA ALA A 131 0.41 -5.20 -11.97
C ALA A 131 0.01 -3.78 -11.53
N PHE A 132 0.74 -2.78 -12.00
CA PHE A 132 0.50 -1.38 -11.64
C PHE A 132 0.78 -0.45 -12.81
N THR A 133 -0.08 0.56 -12.97
CA THR A 133 0.08 1.65 -13.93
C THR A 133 0.40 2.94 -13.20
N ALA A 134 1.60 3.48 -13.43
CA ALA A 134 2.01 4.81 -12.98
C ALA A 134 1.62 5.87 -14.03
N SER A 135 2.14 7.10 -13.91
CA SER A 135 1.86 8.17 -14.86
C SER A 135 2.43 7.89 -16.26
N ASP A 136 3.59 7.26 -16.36
CA ASP A 136 4.34 7.09 -17.61
C ASP A 136 5.06 5.72 -17.73
N TYR A 137 4.71 4.76 -16.88
CA TYR A 137 5.15 3.38 -16.99
C TYR A 137 4.11 2.41 -16.44
N THR A 138 4.15 1.17 -16.94
CA THR A 138 3.38 0.04 -16.44
C THR A 138 4.35 -1.06 -16.01
N MET A 139 4.15 -1.63 -14.82
CA MET A 139 5.03 -2.67 -14.26
C MET A 139 4.23 -3.93 -13.88
N TYR A 140 4.77 -5.09 -14.23
CA TYR A 140 4.18 -6.40 -13.94
C TYR A 140 5.08 -7.23 -13.03
N PRO A 141 4.98 -7.08 -11.70
CA PRO A 141 5.77 -7.85 -10.74
C PRO A 141 5.06 -9.09 -10.18
N PHE A 142 5.84 -10.15 -9.94
CA PHE A 142 5.45 -11.26 -9.06
C PHE A 142 6.63 -11.72 -8.21
N SER A 143 6.36 -12.30 -7.06
CA SER A 143 7.37 -12.99 -6.25
C SER A 143 6.89 -14.32 -5.70
N THR A 144 7.82 -15.24 -5.48
CA THR A 144 7.57 -16.57 -4.91
C THR A 144 8.85 -17.15 -4.31
N GLN A 145 8.69 -18.02 -3.31
CA GLN A 145 9.79 -18.78 -2.72
C GLN A 145 10.02 -20.14 -3.39
N ASN A 146 9.15 -20.52 -4.34
CA ASN A 146 9.26 -21.81 -5.02
C ASN A 146 9.86 -21.61 -6.42
N SER A 147 10.99 -22.29 -6.68
CA SER A 147 11.72 -22.14 -7.95
C SER A 147 10.94 -22.62 -9.17
N LYS A 148 10.10 -23.65 -9.04
CA LYS A 148 9.25 -24.13 -10.14
C LYS A 148 8.09 -23.17 -10.40
N ASP A 149 7.50 -22.66 -9.32
CA ASP A 149 6.46 -21.64 -9.37
C ASP A 149 6.94 -20.37 -10.06
N PHE A 150 8.17 -19.94 -9.75
CA PHE A 150 8.79 -18.77 -10.38
C PHE A 150 8.83 -18.93 -11.91
N GLN A 151 9.24 -20.10 -12.40
CA GLN A 151 9.28 -20.39 -13.84
C GLN A 151 7.88 -20.41 -14.46
N ASN A 152 6.88 -20.93 -13.73
CA ASN A 152 5.50 -20.99 -14.19
C ASN A 152 4.93 -19.57 -14.34
N LEU A 153 5.11 -18.72 -13.32
CA LEU A 153 4.67 -17.34 -13.33
C LEU A 153 5.41 -16.51 -14.38
N LEU A 154 6.73 -16.72 -14.53
CA LEU A 154 7.53 -16.05 -15.56
C LEU A 154 6.99 -16.32 -16.96
N SER A 155 6.68 -17.57 -17.29
CA SER A 155 6.09 -17.91 -18.59
C SER A 155 4.74 -17.21 -18.81
N VAL A 156 3.86 -17.19 -17.80
CA VAL A 156 2.53 -16.55 -17.91
C VAL A 156 2.66 -15.03 -18.07
N TYR A 157 3.51 -14.37 -17.29
CA TYR A 157 3.72 -12.92 -17.36
C TYR A 157 4.38 -12.50 -18.68
N LEU A 158 5.39 -13.25 -19.16
CA LEU A 158 6.02 -12.96 -20.45
C LEU A 158 5.02 -13.06 -21.61
N ASP A 159 4.20 -14.11 -21.62
CA ASP A 159 3.23 -14.31 -22.70
C ASP A 159 2.09 -13.30 -22.64
N ALA A 160 1.60 -12.96 -21.44
CA ALA A 160 0.62 -11.90 -21.22
C ALA A 160 1.12 -10.55 -21.73
N VAL A 161 2.32 -10.14 -21.35
CA VAL A 161 2.87 -8.81 -21.72
C VAL A 161 3.17 -8.74 -23.22
N PHE A 162 3.86 -9.73 -23.78
CA PHE A 162 4.37 -9.63 -25.16
C PHE A 162 3.43 -10.18 -26.23
N PHE A 163 2.57 -11.15 -25.89
CA PHE A 163 1.66 -11.82 -26.83
C PHE A 163 0.21 -11.91 -26.31
N PRO A 164 -0.39 -10.80 -25.84
CA PRO A 164 -1.77 -10.81 -25.36
C PRO A 164 -2.77 -11.06 -26.48
N CYS A 165 -3.91 -11.71 -26.17
CA CYS A 165 -4.98 -11.89 -27.14
C CYS A 165 -5.69 -10.57 -27.49
N LEU A 166 -5.74 -9.62 -26.55
CA LEU A 166 -6.45 -8.33 -26.67
C LEU A 166 -7.86 -8.48 -27.26
N ARG A 167 -8.66 -9.43 -26.75
CA ARG A 167 -10.01 -9.68 -27.27
C ARG A 167 -10.92 -8.48 -27.00
N GLU A 168 -11.78 -8.15 -27.95
CA GLU A 168 -12.70 -7.02 -27.81
C GLU A 168 -13.64 -7.16 -26.60
N LEU A 169 -14.14 -8.37 -26.30
CA LEU A 169 -15.01 -8.61 -25.15
C LEU A 169 -14.28 -8.45 -23.81
N ASP A 170 -12.97 -8.73 -23.76
CA ASP A 170 -12.15 -8.52 -22.56
C ASP A 170 -11.93 -7.02 -22.34
N PHE A 171 -11.64 -6.26 -23.41
CA PHE A 171 -11.63 -4.80 -23.39
C PHE A 171 -12.98 -4.22 -22.90
N CYS A 172 -14.10 -4.75 -23.38
CA CYS A 172 -15.43 -4.33 -22.93
C CYS A 172 -15.70 -4.66 -21.44
N GLN A 173 -15.11 -5.73 -20.91
CA GLN A 173 -15.21 -6.06 -19.49
C GLN A 173 -14.37 -5.10 -18.65
N GLU A 174 -13.07 -5.06 -18.94
CA GLU A 174 -12.07 -4.40 -18.10
C GLU A 174 -12.09 -2.88 -18.27
N GLY A 175 -12.18 -2.38 -19.50
CA GLY A 175 -12.19 -0.96 -19.80
C GLY A 175 -13.58 -0.34 -19.62
N TRP A 176 -14.33 -0.28 -20.72
CA TRP A 176 -15.70 0.24 -20.71
C TRP A 176 -16.55 -0.36 -21.85
N ARG A 177 -17.87 -0.30 -21.68
CA ARG A 177 -18.86 -0.65 -22.70
C ARG A 177 -20.20 0.03 -22.46
N LEU A 178 -21.02 0.07 -23.50
CA LEU A 178 -22.47 0.26 -23.38
C LEU A 178 -23.12 -1.09 -23.13
N GLU A 179 -23.98 -1.18 -22.12
CA GLU A 179 -24.76 -2.38 -21.84
C GLU A 179 -26.18 -1.99 -21.45
N HIS A 180 -27.16 -2.79 -21.86
CA HIS A 180 -28.52 -2.67 -21.36
C HIS A 180 -28.57 -3.00 -19.86
N GLU A 181 -29.33 -2.25 -19.06
CA GLU A 181 -29.52 -2.55 -17.64
C GLU A 181 -29.90 -4.02 -17.42
N ASN A 182 -30.77 -4.54 -18.29
CA ASN A 182 -31.02 -5.96 -18.45
C ASN A 182 -30.48 -6.43 -19.82
N PRO A 183 -29.37 -7.19 -19.86
CA PRO A 183 -28.79 -7.69 -21.11
C PRO A 183 -29.74 -8.54 -21.97
N HIS A 184 -30.80 -9.11 -21.39
CA HIS A 184 -31.80 -9.89 -22.11
C HIS A 184 -32.97 -9.05 -22.65
N ASP A 185 -33.03 -7.76 -22.30
CA ASP A 185 -34.11 -6.84 -22.69
C ASP A 185 -33.54 -5.62 -23.43
N PRO A 186 -33.53 -5.65 -24.78
CA PRO A 186 -33.08 -4.54 -25.61
C PRO A 186 -33.89 -3.24 -25.47
N SER A 187 -35.05 -3.29 -24.79
CA SER A 187 -35.85 -2.09 -24.49
C SER A 187 -35.41 -1.37 -23.21
N SER A 188 -34.61 -2.04 -22.36
CA SER A 188 -34.07 -1.42 -21.15
C SER A 188 -33.02 -0.34 -21.47
N PRO A 189 -32.81 0.66 -20.61
CA PRO A 189 -31.85 1.74 -20.88
C PRO A 189 -30.43 1.22 -21.06
N LEU A 190 -29.67 1.87 -21.95
CA LEU A 190 -28.23 1.67 -22.07
C LEU A 190 -27.51 2.45 -20.97
N VAL A 191 -26.48 1.85 -20.36
CA VAL A 191 -25.64 2.45 -19.31
C VAL A 191 -24.17 2.14 -19.58
N PHE A 192 -23.27 2.96 -19.02
CA PHE A 192 -21.83 2.65 -19.01
C PHE A 192 -21.53 1.58 -17.96
N LYS A 193 -20.69 0.59 -18.35
CA LYS A 193 -20.11 -0.42 -17.44
C LYS A 193 -18.65 -0.66 -17.80
N GLY A 194 -17.86 -1.10 -16.82
CA GLY A 194 -16.44 -1.43 -16.98
C GLY A 194 -15.76 -1.58 -15.62
N VAL A 195 -14.67 -2.35 -15.52
CA VAL A 195 -13.92 -2.49 -14.27
C VAL A 195 -13.18 -1.19 -13.97
N VAL A 196 -12.27 -0.77 -14.84
CA VAL A 196 -11.46 0.46 -14.72
C VAL A 196 -12.35 1.70 -14.69
N PHE A 197 -13.44 1.73 -15.46
CA PHE A 197 -14.41 2.83 -15.39
C PHE A 197 -14.97 3.04 -13.97
N ASN A 198 -15.33 1.96 -13.27
CA ASN A 198 -15.85 2.07 -11.90
C ASN A 198 -14.73 2.30 -10.87
N GLU A 199 -13.56 1.71 -11.09
CA GLU A 199 -12.39 1.93 -10.27
C GLU A 199 -12.01 3.41 -10.23
N MET A 200 -11.90 4.07 -11.39
CA MET A 200 -11.52 5.48 -11.46
C MET A 200 -12.60 6.41 -10.92
N LYS A 201 -13.89 6.04 -11.01
CA LYS A 201 -14.96 6.75 -10.29
C LYS A 201 -14.79 6.63 -8.77
N GLY A 202 -14.37 5.47 -8.27
CA GLY A 202 -14.02 5.27 -6.87
C GLY A 202 -12.78 6.06 -6.46
N ALA A 203 -11.73 6.03 -7.27
CA ALA A 203 -10.47 6.73 -7.00
C ALA A 203 -10.66 8.24 -6.87
N PHE A 204 -11.46 8.87 -7.75
CA PHE A 204 -11.78 10.31 -7.67
C PHE A 204 -12.94 10.67 -6.73
N THR A 205 -13.44 9.71 -5.95
CA THR A 205 -14.23 10.02 -4.75
C THR A 205 -13.33 10.47 -3.60
N ASP A 206 -12.06 10.06 -3.62
CA ASP A 206 -11.04 10.56 -2.71
C ASP A 206 -10.53 11.93 -3.20
N ASN A 207 -10.84 12.96 -2.41
CA ASN A 207 -10.44 14.33 -2.71
C ASN A 207 -8.91 14.52 -2.68
N GLU A 208 -8.16 13.73 -1.90
CA GLU A 208 -6.70 13.82 -1.86
C GLU A 208 -6.08 13.34 -3.17
N LYS A 209 -6.58 12.23 -3.72
CA LYS A 209 -6.16 11.70 -5.03
C LYS A 209 -6.52 12.67 -6.16
N LEU A 210 -7.71 13.25 -6.13
CA LEU A 210 -8.13 14.28 -7.09
C LEU A 210 -7.21 15.51 -7.05
N TYR A 211 -6.86 15.97 -5.84
CA TYR A 211 -5.95 17.10 -5.65
C TYR A 211 -4.56 16.79 -6.21
N ALA A 212 -3.98 15.64 -5.84
CA ALA A 212 -2.67 15.20 -6.31
C ALA A 212 -2.60 15.09 -7.84
N GLN A 213 -3.63 14.52 -8.46
CA GLN A 213 -3.75 14.42 -9.91
C GLN A 213 -3.73 15.82 -10.56
N HIS A 214 -4.52 16.77 -10.05
CA HIS A 214 -4.52 18.14 -10.55
C HIS A 214 -3.17 18.86 -10.36
N VAL A 215 -2.47 18.66 -9.24
CA VAL A 215 -1.12 19.22 -9.05
C VAL A 215 -0.18 18.72 -10.15
N GLN A 216 -0.11 17.40 -10.36
CA GLN A 216 0.75 16.80 -11.40
C GLN A 216 0.39 17.34 -12.79
N ASN A 217 -0.89 17.33 -13.16
CA ASN A 217 -1.32 17.76 -14.49
C ASN A 217 -1.04 19.23 -14.78
N LYS A 218 -1.14 20.09 -13.76
CA LYS A 218 -0.97 21.54 -13.93
C LYS A 218 0.49 21.97 -13.82
N ILE A 219 1.33 21.27 -13.04
CA ILE A 219 2.76 21.61 -12.92
C ILE A 219 3.60 21.07 -14.09
N LEU A 220 3.19 19.96 -14.70
CA LEU A 220 3.83 19.32 -15.86
C LEU A 220 2.90 19.28 -17.10
N PRO A 221 2.54 20.45 -17.68
CA PRO A 221 1.47 20.54 -18.68
C PRO A 221 1.86 20.14 -20.12
N ASP A 222 3.14 19.91 -20.43
CA ASP A 222 3.61 19.89 -21.83
C ASP A 222 3.57 18.50 -22.51
N HIS A 223 3.40 17.41 -21.76
CA HIS A 223 3.43 16.03 -22.27
C HIS A 223 2.54 15.09 -21.44
N THR A 224 2.87 13.79 -21.36
CA THR A 224 2.14 12.70 -20.70
C THR A 224 1.70 12.96 -19.25
N TYR A 225 2.39 13.81 -18.49
CA TYR A 225 2.00 14.11 -17.12
C TYR A 225 0.81 15.08 -17.04
N SER A 226 0.42 15.70 -18.15
CA SER A 226 -0.73 16.61 -18.25
C SER A 226 -2.08 15.90 -18.32
N VAL A 227 -2.09 14.56 -18.44
CA VAL A 227 -3.28 13.72 -18.57
C VAL A 227 -3.46 12.77 -17.39
N VAL A 228 -4.62 12.12 -17.29
CA VAL A 228 -4.92 11.14 -16.24
C VAL A 228 -4.62 9.74 -16.77
N SER A 229 -3.45 9.18 -16.43
CA SER A 229 -3.00 7.88 -16.94
C SER A 229 -3.90 6.72 -16.49
N GLY A 230 -4.47 6.79 -15.29
CA GLY A 230 -5.46 5.83 -14.79
C GLY A 230 -6.79 5.88 -15.54
N GLY A 231 -7.08 6.99 -16.23
CA GLY A 231 -8.33 7.26 -16.92
C GLY A 231 -9.25 8.21 -16.15
N ASP A 232 -9.59 9.33 -16.77
CA ASP A 232 -10.69 10.16 -16.31
C ASP A 232 -12.01 9.47 -16.71
N PRO A 233 -12.93 9.17 -15.77
CA PRO A 233 -14.22 8.56 -16.09
C PRO A 233 -14.99 9.24 -17.21
N MET A 234 -14.81 10.56 -17.41
CA MET A 234 -15.44 11.27 -18.51
C MET A 234 -14.80 10.95 -19.86
N HIS A 235 -13.52 10.62 -19.91
CA HIS A 235 -12.75 10.37 -21.14
C HIS A 235 -12.55 8.88 -21.44
N ILE A 236 -12.65 8.00 -20.43
CA ILE A 236 -12.60 6.54 -20.63
C ILE A 236 -13.53 6.07 -21.78
N PRO A 237 -14.80 6.54 -21.88
CA PRO A 237 -15.70 6.14 -22.97
C PRO A 237 -15.32 6.61 -24.37
N GLU A 238 -14.21 7.32 -24.53
CA GLU A 238 -13.67 7.76 -25.81
C GLU A 238 -12.70 6.71 -26.38
N LEU A 239 -12.11 5.87 -25.52
CA LEU A 239 -11.16 4.84 -25.94
C LEU A 239 -11.81 3.78 -26.84
N THR A 240 -11.18 3.50 -27.96
CA THR A 240 -11.56 2.41 -28.87
C THR A 240 -10.66 1.19 -28.70
N TRP A 241 -11.17 0.02 -29.12
CA TRP A 241 -10.39 -1.22 -29.11
C TRP A 241 -9.18 -1.17 -30.05
N GLU A 242 -9.26 -0.44 -31.15
CA GLU A 242 -8.13 -0.26 -32.07
C GLU A 242 -7.03 0.61 -31.46
N GLU A 243 -7.38 1.69 -30.76
CA GLU A 243 -6.41 2.52 -30.02
C GLU A 243 -5.71 1.73 -28.92
N LEU A 244 -6.42 0.86 -28.19
CA LEU A 244 -5.83 -0.05 -27.22
C LEU A 244 -4.75 -0.95 -27.85
N LYS A 245 -5.07 -1.60 -28.98
CA LYS A 245 -4.12 -2.45 -29.71
C LYS A 245 -2.94 -1.66 -30.26
N HIS A 246 -3.18 -0.45 -30.77
CA HIS A 246 -2.13 0.42 -31.26
C HIS A 246 -1.19 0.87 -30.13
N PHE A 247 -1.74 1.20 -28.96
CA PHE A 247 -0.97 1.56 -27.78
C PHE A 247 -0.09 0.39 -27.33
N HIS A 248 -0.60 -0.85 -27.31
CA HIS A 248 0.19 -2.06 -27.04
C HIS A 248 1.34 -2.21 -28.04
N ALA A 249 1.04 -2.19 -29.34
CA ALA A 249 2.05 -2.35 -30.39
C ALA A 249 3.19 -1.32 -30.29
N THR A 250 2.88 -0.10 -29.85
CA THR A 250 3.86 0.99 -29.69
C THR A 250 4.73 0.82 -28.44
N HIS A 251 4.13 0.45 -27.30
CA HIS A 251 4.81 0.51 -26.00
C HIS A 251 5.31 -0.84 -25.46
N TYR A 252 4.76 -1.98 -25.90
CA TYR A 252 5.07 -3.31 -25.34
C TYR A 252 6.15 -4.06 -26.13
N HIS A 253 6.89 -3.36 -26.99
CA HIS A 253 8.05 -3.92 -27.67
C HIS A 253 9.25 -4.06 -26.70
N PRO A 254 10.03 -5.16 -26.73
CA PRO A 254 11.14 -5.36 -25.79
C PRO A 254 12.23 -4.29 -25.78
N SER A 255 12.45 -3.57 -26.88
CA SER A 255 13.37 -2.43 -26.91
C SER A 255 12.97 -1.30 -25.96
N ASN A 256 11.67 -1.21 -25.61
CA ASN A 256 11.12 -0.28 -24.62
C ASN A 256 11.09 -0.88 -23.19
N ALA A 257 11.43 -2.17 -23.03
CA ALA A 257 11.21 -2.91 -21.81
C ALA A 257 12.44 -2.95 -20.91
N ARG A 258 12.20 -3.02 -19.60
CA ARG A 258 13.19 -3.18 -18.54
C ARG A 258 12.85 -4.40 -17.71
N PHE A 259 13.76 -5.35 -17.64
CA PHE A 259 13.58 -6.60 -16.91
C PHE A 259 14.35 -6.56 -15.58
N PHE A 260 13.66 -6.87 -14.49
CA PHE A 260 14.26 -6.93 -13.16
C PHE A 260 14.08 -8.32 -12.57
N THR A 261 15.13 -8.87 -11.96
CA THR A 261 15.02 -10.02 -11.07
C THR A 261 15.79 -9.82 -9.78
N TYR A 262 15.29 -10.42 -8.71
CA TYR A 262 15.84 -10.34 -7.37
C TYR A 262 15.79 -11.70 -6.68
N GLY A 263 16.82 -12.02 -5.89
CA GLY A 263 16.83 -13.15 -4.96
C GLY A 263 18.01 -14.10 -5.17
N ASP A 264 17.84 -15.34 -4.69
CA ASP A 264 18.88 -16.37 -4.64
C ASP A 264 18.86 -17.38 -5.82
N LEU A 265 17.82 -17.33 -6.65
CA LEU A 265 17.69 -18.20 -7.83
C LEU A 265 18.74 -17.86 -8.91
N PRO A 266 19.21 -18.87 -9.67
CA PRO A 266 20.21 -18.65 -10.71
C PRO A 266 19.70 -17.77 -11.86
N LEU A 267 20.42 -16.66 -12.11
CA LEU A 267 20.15 -15.72 -13.20
C LEU A 267 20.04 -16.42 -14.57
N GLU A 268 20.89 -17.41 -14.85
CA GLU A 268 20.96 -18.06 -16.16
C GLU A 268 19.63 -18.69 -16.59
N GLN A 269 18.87 -19.24 -15.63
CA GLN A 269 17.56 -19.83 -15.91
C GLN A 269 16.53 -18.77 -16.30
N HIS A 270 16.56 -17.59 -15.67
CA HIS A 270 15.68 -16.47 -16.01
C HIS A 270 15.99 -15.95 -17.42
N LEU A 271 17.27 -15.70 -17.71
CA LEU A 271 17.73 -15.23 -19.02
C LEU A 271 17.34 -16.20 -20.13
N LYS A 272 17.51 -17.50 -19.89
CA LYS A 272 17.12 -18.55 -20.84
C LYS A 272 15.63 -18.48 -21.20
N GLN A 273 14.75 -18.44 -20.20
CA GLN A 273 13.30 -18.41 -20.45
C GLN A 273 12.86 -17.11 -21.13
N ILE A 274 13.36 -15.97 -20.68
CA ILE A 274 13.05 -14.66 -21.29
C ILE A 274 13.46 -14.64 -22.76
N GLN A 275 14.62 -15.22 -23.07
CA GLN A 275 15.10 -15.35 -24.45
C GLN A 275 14.21 -16.28 -25.28
N GLU A 276 14.02 -17.52 -24.82
CA GLU A 276 13.37 -18.59 -25.59
C GLU A 276 11.87 -18.39 -25.74
N GLU A 277 11.20 -17.78 -24.76
CA GLU A 277 9.74 -17.63 -24.77
C GLU A 277 9.28 -16.29 -25.37
N ALA A 278 10.09 -15.23 -25.25
CA ALA A 278 9.72 -13.88 -25.72
C ALA A 278 10.73 -13.23 -26.66
N LEU A 279 11.94 -12.89 -26.17
CA LEU A 279 12.80 -11.91 -26.85
C LEU A 279 13.36 -12.36 -28.20
N CYS A 280 13.51 -13.67 -28.42
CA CYS A 280 13.95 -14.20 -29.71
C CYS A 280 13.00 -13.92 -30.89
N LYS A 281 11.75 -13.52 -30.62
CA LYS A 281 10.75 -13.22 -31.66
C LYS A 281 10.82 -11.77 -32.16
N PHE A 282 11.70 -10.94 -31.60
CA PHE A 282 11.77 -9.51 -31.88
C PHE A 282 13.14 -9.09 -32.42
N ASN A 283 13.15 -8.02 -33.23
CA ASN A 283 14.35 -7.30 -33.62
C ASN A 283 14.36 -5.93 -32.94
N ARG A 284 15.53 -5.32 -32.76
CA ARG A 284 15.62 -3.97 -32.20
C ARG A 284 14.85 -2.95 -33.04
N ILE A 285 14.11 -2.07 -32.36
CA ILE A 285 13.51 -0.87 -32.93
C ILE A 285 13.97 0.35 -32.13
N GLU A 286 13.88 1.53 -32.74
CA GLU A 286 13.92 2.80 -32.01
C GLU A 286 12.50 3.10 -31.54
N THR A 287 12.33 3.35 -30.24
CA THR A 287 11.02 3.51 -29.62
C THR A 287 10.74 4.99 -29.40
N ASP A 288 9.66 5.50 -29.97
CA ASP A 288 9.22 6.89 -29.80
C ASP A 288 8.35 7.04 -28.52
N THR A 289 8.92 6.68 -27.38
CA THR A 289 8.25 6.65 -26.06
C THR A 289 8.91 7.57 -25.04
N ALA A 290 9.89 8.36 -25.46
CA ALA A 290 10.67 9.20 -24.56
C ALA A 290 9.81 10.34 -24.00
N VAL A 291 9.84 10.53 -22.68
CA VAL A 291 9.21 11.69 -22.04
C VAL A 291 10.17 12.87 -22.15
N PRO A 292 9.83 13.98 -22.84
CA PRO A 292 10.71 15.13 -22.99
C PRO A 292 10.88 15.90 -21.67
N ILE A 293 11.90 16.76 -21.62
CA ILE A 293 12.12 17.66 -20.48
C ILE A 293 11.03 18.74 -20.45
N GLN A 294 10.42 18.98 -19.29
CA GLN A 294 9.42 20.04 -19.10
C GLN A 294 10.06 21.43 -19.30
N GLN A 295 9.43 22.26 -20.15
CA GLN A 295 9.89 23.62 -20.35
C GLN A 295 9.62 24.48 -19.11
N ARG A 296 10.65 25.17 -18.62
CA ARG A 296 10.55 26.00 -17.41
C ARG A 296 9.69 27.23 -17.68
N TRP A 297 8.76 27.50 -16.77
CA TRP A 297 7.95 28.72 -16.84
C TRP A 297 8.79 29.97 -16.55
N SER A 298 8.41 31.07 -17.17
CA SER A 298 8.99 32.39 -16.91
C SER A 298 8.31 33.14 -15.76
N LYS A 299 7.15 32.66 -15.30
CA LYS A 299 6.39 33.22 -14.18
C LYS A 299 5.59 32.13 -13.46
N PRO A 300 5.35 32.28 -12.14
CA PRO A 300 4.44 31.42 -11.40
C PRO A 300 3.03 31.41 -11.99
N ARG A 301 2.31 30.30 -11.77
CA ARG A 301 0.91 30.12 -12.17
C ARG A 301 0.04 29.84 -10.95
N GLU A 302 -1.22 30.27 -11.02
CA GLU A 302 -2.23 29.98 -10.01
C GLU A 302 -3.43 29.31 -10.67
N CYS A 303 -4.00 28.32 -9.99
CA CYS A 303 -5.16 27.57 -10.47
C CYS A 303 -6.13 27.32 -9.31
N HIS A 304 -7.41 27.25 -9.66
CA HIS A 304 -8.49 26.85 -8.78
C HIS A 304 -9.26 25.70 -9.40
N VAL A 305 -9.55 24.68 -8.61
CA VAL A 305 -10.36 23.50 -8.97
C VAL A 305 -11.41 23.23 -7.89
N THR A 306 -12.38 22.36 -8.18
CA THR A 306 -13.44 22.00 -7.23
C THR A 306 -13.44 20.50 -6.93
N CYS A 307 -13.96 20.15 -5.75
CA CYS A 307 -14.12 18.75 -5.33
C CYS A 307 -15.50 18.51 -4.71
N GLY A 308 -15.79 17.25 -4.38
CA GLY A 308 -17.00 16.92 -3.62
C GLY A 308 -16.87 17.37 -2.16
N PRO A 309 -17.96 17.78 -1.51
CA PRO A 309 -17.95 18.06 -0.07
C PRO A 309 -17.68 16.78 0.71
N ASP A 310 -16.83 16.85 1.72
CA ASP A 310 -16.59 15.74 2.64
C ASP A 310 -17.53 15.86 3.85
N SER A 311 -18.48 14.93 3.94
CA SER A 311 -19.42 14.83 5.08
C SER A 311 -18.74 14.48 6.41
N MET A 312 -17.56 13.87 6.33
CA MET A 312 -16.76 13.43 7.46
C MET A 312 -15.65 14.42 7.84
N ALA A 313 -15.42 15.46 7.04
CA ALA A 313 -14.43 16.51 7.32
C ALA A 313 -14.53 17.05 8.76
N PRO A 314 -13.39 17.26 9.48
CA PRO A 314 -13.38 17.73 10.86
C PRO A 314 -14.25 18.99 11.05
N ASP A 315 -14.03 20.02 10.23
CA ASP A 315 -14.81 21.26 10.20
C ASP A 315 -15.55 21.39 8.85
N PRO A 316 -16.89 21.30 8.83
CA PRO A 316 -17.68 21.46 7.60
C PRO A 316 -17.54 22.83 6.92
N THR A 317 -17.10 23.86 7.64
CA THR A 317 -16.93 25.23 7.12
C THR A 317 -15.52 25.48 6.58
N LYS A 318 -14.58 24.56 6.83
CA LYS A 318 -13.18 24.65 6.40
C LYS A 318 -12.75 23.36 5.71
N GLN A 319 -12.95 23.29 4.41
CA GLN A 319 -12.56 22.14 3.59
C GLN A 319 -11.70 22.53 2.39
N THR A 320 -11.24 23.78 2.32
CA THR A 320 -10.35 24.19 1.23
C THR A 320 -8.98 23.54 1.40
N MET A 321 -8.39 23.09 0.30
CA MET A 321 -7.02 22.63 0.20
C MET A 321 -6.20 23.63 -0.61
N PHE A 322 -5.00 23.95 -0.16
CA PHE A 322 -4.11 24.87 -0.86
C PHE A 322 -2.65 24.44 -0.72
N SER A 323 -1.90 24.48 -1.82
CA SER A 323 -0.45 24.23 -1.81
C SER A 323 0.27 25.09 -2.84
N VAL A 324 1.57 25.29 -2.58
CA VAL A 324 2.52 25.84 -3.54
C VAL A 324 3.52 24.74 -3.88
N SER A 325 3.56 24.38 -5.16
CA SER A 325 4.42 23.35 -5.72
C SER A 325 5.52 23.95 -6.59
N PHE A 326 6.72 23.40 -6.50
CA PHE A 326 7.93 23.87 -7.18
C PHE A 326 8.49 22.74 -8.03
N LEU A 327 8.70 22.98 -9.32
CA LEU A 327 9.34 22.00 -10.19
C LEU A 327 10.85 21.97 -9.89
N LEU A 328 11.39 20.79 -9.58
CA LEU A 328 12.79 20.55 -9.20
C LEU A 328 13.62 20.08 -10.40
N GLY A 329 14.66 19.27 -10.20
CA GLY A 329 15.53 18.72 -11.24
C GLY A 329 15.04 17.38 -11.83
N ASP A 330 15.72 16.94 -12.89
CA ASP A 330 15.54 15.60 -13.48
C ASP A 330 16.04 14.53 -12.50
N ILE A 331 15.23 13.50 -12.21
CA ILE A 331 15.54 12.45 -11.25
C ILE A 331 16.70 11.55 -11.67
N THR A 332 17.12 11.62 -12.94
CA THR A 332 18.30 10.91 -13.44
C THR A 332 19.61 11.45 -12.87
N ASP A 333 19.64 12.67 -12.32
CA ASP A 333 20.72 13.13 -11.44
C ASP A 333 20.51 12.56 -10.02
N SER A 334 21.08 11.38 -9.80
CA SER A 334 20.83 10.58 -8.60
C SER A 334 21.30 11.25 -7.30
N PHE A 335 22.34 12.09 -7.35
CA PHE A 335 22.83 12.80 -6.17
C PHE A 335 22.05 14.09 -5.88
N GLU A 336 21.70 14.84 -6.92
CA GLU A 336 20.86 16.03 -6.75
C GLU A 336 19.46 15.64 -6.27
N GLY A 337 18.86 14.59 -6.84
CA GLY A 337 17.59 14.02 -6.38
C GLY A 337 17.63 13.57 -4.91
N PHE A 338 18.71 12.88 -4.50
CA PHE A 338 18.94 12.54 -3.09
C PHE A 338 19.00 13.79 -2.21
N THR A 339 19.80 14.79 -2.60
CA THR A 339 19.95 16.06 -1.86
C THR A 339 18.61 16.77 -1.69
N LEU A 340 17.80 16.85 -2.75
CA LEU A 340 16.50 17.52 -2.72
C LEU A 340 15.45 16.73 -1.92
N SER A 341 15.50 15.40 -1.93
CA SER A 341 14.67 14.56 -1.07
C SER A 341 14.99 14.81 0.42
N LEU A 342 16.27 14.84 0.79
CA LEU A 342 16.69 15.15 2.16
C LEU A 342 16.29 16.57 2.57
N LEU A 343 16.53 17.55 1.69
CA LEU A 343 16.16 18.94 1.92
C LEU A 343 14.66 19.10 2.15
N SER A 344 13.85 18.43 1.34
CA SER A 344 12.39 18.44 1.47
C SER A 344 11.97 17.86 2.81
N SER A 345 12.56 16.74 3.25
CA SER A 345 12.29 16.16 4.57
C SER A 345 12.67 17.11 5.70
N LEU A 346 13.81 17.81 5.62
CA LEU A 346 14.19 18.83 6.61
C LEU A 346 13.18 19.99 6.68
N LEU A 347 12.54 20.34 5.57
CA LEU A 347 11.57 21.42 5.46
C LEU A 347 10.19 21.07 6.05
N VAL A 348 9.72 19.82 5.94
CA VAL A 348 8.34 19.44 6.31
C VAL A 348 8.21 18.32 7.37
N SER A 349 9.23 17.50 7.59
CA SER A 349 9.10 16.29 8.42
C SER A 349 9.20 16.59 9.92
N GLY A 350 8.13 16.27 10.64
CA GLY A 350 8.05 16.34 12.10
C GLY A 350 7.91 17.76 12.67
N PRO A 351 7.64 17.86 13.99
CA PRO A 351 7.36 19.13 14.66
C PRO A 351 8.55 20.10 14.74
N ASN A 352 9.76 19.62 14.43
CA ASN A 352 10.95 20.46 14.37
C ASN A 352 11.16 21.13 13.02
N SER A 353 10.42 20.72 11.98
CA SER A 353 10.55 21.29 10.65
C SER A 353 9.95 22.70 10.55
N PRO A 354 10.54 23.59 9.74
CA PRO A 354 10.12 24.98 9.68
C PRO A 354 8.69 25.14 9.15
N PHE A 355 8.25 24.34 8.17
CA PHE A 355 6.88 24.41 7.69
C PHE A 355 5.87 23.83 8.68
N TYR A 356 6.20 22.76 9.41
CA TYR A 356 5.29 22.25 10.45
C TYR A 356 5.03 23.31 11.53
N LYS A 357 6.12 23.92 12.05
CA LYS A 357 6.03 25.01 13.06
C LYS A 357 5.16 26.17 12.58
N ALA A 358 5.27 26.53 11.30
CA ALA A 358 4.63 27.72 10.75
C ALA A 358 3.20 27.50 10.22
N LEU A 359 2.86 26.27 9.80
CA LEU A 359 1.59 25.97 9.15
C LEU A 359 0.68 25.12 10.04
N ILE A 360 1.22 24.11 10.72
CA ILE A 360 0.45 23.11 11.48
C ILE A 360 0.19 23.58 12.91
N GLU A 361 1.23 24.03 13.62
CA GLU A 361 1.09 24.42 15.04
C GLU A 361 0.15 25.62 15.25
N PHE A 362 0.08 26.53 14.28
CA PHE A 362 -0.84 27.68 14.31
C PHE A 362 -2.30 27.34 13.99
N GLN A 363 -2.60 26.07 13.66
CA GLN A 363 -3.96 25.57 13.41
C GLN A 363 -4.74 26.40 12.37
N ILE A 364 -4.04 26.90 11.34
CA ILE A 364 -4.66 27.57 10.19
C ILE A 364 -5.51 26.57 9.41
N GLY A 365 -4.95 25.37 9.21
CA GLY A 365 -5.60 24.20 8.64
C GLY A 365 -5.55 23.00 9.59
N THR A 366 -6.08 21.87 9.14
CA THR A 366 -6.16 20.64 9.92
C THR A 366 -4.93 19.76 9.78
N ASP A 367 -4.34 19.73 8.57
CA ASP A 367 -3.12 19.00 8.24
C ASP A 367 -2.46 19.60 6.98
N PHE A 368 -1.31 19.06 6.56
CA PHE A 368 -0.69 19.38 5.28
C PHE A 368 -1.57 19.02 4.09
N ALA A 369 -1.42 19.76 2.99
CA ALA A 369 -2.09 19.42 1.74
C ALA A 369 -1.60 18.06 1.19
N PRO A 370 -2.47 17.31 0.47
CA PRO A 370 -2.07 16.11 -0.25
C PRO A 370 -0.95 16.47 -1.24
N VAL A 371 0.14 15.70 -1.27
CA VAL A 371 1.42 15.95 -2.00
C VAL A 371 2.52 16.71 -1.26
N VAL A 372 2.41 16.95 0.05
CA VAL A 372 3.48 17.59 0.81
C VAL A 372 4.83 16.85 0.71
N GLY A 373 5.91 17.61 0.55
CA GLY A 373 7.28 17.07 0.48
C GLY A 373 7.76 16.84 -0.96
N TYR A 374 8.72 15.92 -1.10
CA TYR A 374 9.35 15.58 -2.37
C TYR A 374 8.57 14.48 -3.10
N ASP A 375 8.24 14.71 -4.36
CA ASP A 375 7.70 13.72 -5.28
C ASP A 375 8.68 13.49 -6.43
N GLY A 376 9.23 12.28 -6.50
CA GLY A 376 10.13 11.79 -7.56
C GLY A 376 9.48 10.73 -8.46
N SER A 377 8.15 10.71 -8.54
CA SER A 377 7.39 9.76 -9.38
C SER A 377 7.38 10.11 -10.86
N THR A 378 7.78 11.34 -11.21
CA THR A 378 7.86 11.84 -12.59
C THR A 378 9.32 12.18 -12.97
N ARG A 379 9.59 12.38 -14.26
CA ARG A 379 10.93 12.69 -14.77
C ARG A 379 11.59 13.85 -14.03
N GLU A 380 10.92 14.99 -13.95
CA GLU A 380 11.34 16.10 -13.12
C GLU A 380 10.59 16.05 -11.80
N ALA A 381 11.32 15.89 -10.71
CA ALA A 381 10.72 15.87 -9.39
C ALA A 381 10.00 17.19 -9.07
N CYS A 382 9.09 17.15 -8.11
CA CYS A 382 8.47 18.34 -7.55
C CYS A 382 8.55 18.35 -6.02
N PHE A 383 8.49 19.55 -5.45
CA PHE A 383 8.26 19.74 -4.02
C PHE A 383 6.96 20.48 -3.83
N SER A 384 6.11 20.05 -2.91
CA SER A 384 4.90 20.79 -2.54
C SER A 384 4.82 21.06 -1.05
N VAL A 385 4.22 22.19 -0.68
CA VAL A 385 3.89 22.51 0.70
C VAL A 385 2.60 23.33 0.76
N GLY A 386 1.76 23.03 1.73
CA GLY A 386 0.42 23.58 1.80
C GLY A 386 -0.38 23.04 2.97
N LEU A 387 -1.64 23.43 3.07
CA LEU A 387 -2.56 22.98 4.11
C LEU A 387 -3.87 22.47 3.49
N GLN A 388 -4.51 21.52 4.17
CA GLN A 388 -5.90 21.16 3.99
C GLN A 388 -6.74 21.61 5.18
N GLY A 389 -8.07 21.64 4.99
CA GLY A 389 -9.00 22.06 6.04
C GLY A 389 -8.87 23.53 6.42
N ILE A 390 -8.56 24.40 5.46
CA ILE A 390 -8.49 25.86 5.67
C ILE A 390 -9.79 26.55 5.26
N ALA A 391 -10.01 27.77 5.78
CA ALA A 391 -11.02 28.67 5.21
C ALA A 391 -10.46 29.32 3.93
N GLU A 392 -11.32 29.57 2.95
CA GLU A 392 -10.91 30.17 1.67
C GLU A 392 -10.20 31.53 1.83
N GLN A 393 -10.63 32.34 2.79
CA GLN A 393 -10.03 33.63 3.11
C GLN A 393 -8.59 33.53 3.64
N ASP A 394 -8.17 32.37 4.17
CA ASP A 394 -6.84 32.17 4.76
C ASP A 394 -5.78 31.77 3.74
N ILE A 395 -6.15 31.51 2.47
CA ILE A 395 -5.22 31.14 1.39
C ILE A 395 -4.05 32.12 1.26
N GLN A 396 -4.35 33.44 1.28
CA GLN A 396 -3.31 34.46 1.14
C GLN A 396 -2.35 34.47 2.33
N THR A 397 -2.86 34.21 3.53
CA THR A 397 -2.05 34.07 4.75
C THR A 397 -1.09 32.89 4.61
N VAL A 398 -1.58 31.72 4.19
CA VAL A 398 -0.75 30.52 3.96
C VAL A 398 0.35 30.80 2.94
N LYS A 399 0.02 31.45 1.82
CA LYS A 399 0.99 31.83 0.79
C LYS A 399 2.09 32.75 1.32
N GLN A 400 1.72 33.74 2.13
CA GLN A 400 2.69 34.66 2.76
C GLN A 400 3.61 33.93 3.75
N ILE A 401 3.05 33.00 4.54
CA ILE A 401 3.83 32.17 5.46
C ILE A 401 4.85 31.32 4.69
N ILE A 402 4.45 30.69 3.58
CA ILE A 402 5.36 29.86 2.79
C ILE A 402 6.57 30.68 2.30
N VAL A 403 6.33 31.87 1.73
CA VAL A 403 7.41 32.76 1.28
C VAL A 403 8.31 33.19 2.43
N LYS A 404 7.72 33.57 3.57
CA LYS A 404 8.46 33.98 4.77
C LYS A 404 9.37 32.86 5.26
N ILE A 405 8.89 31.62 5.31
CA ILE A 405 9.67 30.47 5.79
C ILE A 405 10.82 30.12 4.84
N ILE A 406 10.61 30.25 3.52
CA ILE A 406 11.70 30.11 2.55
C ILE A 406 12.79 31.14 2.84
N ASP A 407 12.43 32.41 3.06
CA ASP A 407 13.38 33.49 3.35
C ASP A 407 14.11 33.28 4.69
N GLU A 408 13.41 32.85 5.73
CA GLU A 408 13.99 32.51 7.03
C GLU A 408 14.94 31.31 6.95
N THR A 409 14.60 30.31 6.15
CA THR A 409 15.44 29.11 5.96
C THR A 409 16.72 29.45 5.20
N ILE A 410 16.66 30.32 4.19
CA ILE A 410 17.86 30.83 3.48
C ILE A 410 18.78 31.59 4.42
N LYS A 411 18.20 32.34 5.38
CA LYS A 411 18.98 33.13 6.34
C LYS A 411 19.61 32.27 7.44
N ASN A 412 18.83 31.35 8.02
CA ASN A 412 19.19 30.67 9.25
C ASN A 412 19.75 29.25 9.03
N GLY A 413 19.47 28.62 7.89
CA GLY A 413 19.85 27.24 7.62
C GLY A 413 19.09 26.22 8.48
N PHE A 414 19.74 25.08 8.72
CA PHE A 414 19.19 23.96 9.48
C PHE A 414 20.10 23.62 10.66
N GLU A 415 19.50 23.17 11.76
CA GLU A 415 20.24 22.67 12.92
C GLU A 415 20.96 21.36 12.57
N GLU A 416 22.24 21.26 12.94
CA GLU A 416 23.09 20.09 12.65
C GLU A 416 22.48 18.80 13.21
N GLU A 417 21.90 18.84 14.41
CA GLU A 417 21.25 17.68 15.03
C GLU A 417 20.09 17.14 14.18
N ARG A 418 19.35 18.00 13.47
CA ARG A 418 18.27 17.57 12.56
C ARG A 418 18.81 16.90 11.31
N ILE A 419 19.93 17.40 10.78
CA ILE A 419 20.61 16.77 9.63
C ILE A 419 21.08 15.37 10.05
N GLU A 420 21.70 15.23 11.22
CA GLU A 420 22.15 13.93 11.73
C GLU A 420 20.98 12.97 12.00
N ALA A 421 19.86 13.46 12.53
CA ALA A 421 18.66 12.64 12.74
C ALA A 421 18.10 12.09 11.42
N LEU A 422 18.07 12.90 10.37
CA LEU A 422 17.62 12.46 9.04
C LEU A 422 18.58 11.44 8.41
N LEU A 423 19.89 11.66 8.52
CA LEU A 423 20.89 10.69 8.03
C LEU A 423 20.82 9.36 8.80
N HIS A 424 20.57 9.42 10.10
CA HIS A 424 20.31 8.24 10.93
C HIS A 424 19.05 7.49 10.50
N LYS A 425 17.96 8.21 10.21
CA LYS A 425 16.71 7.63 9.69
C LYS A 425 16.94 6.89 8.37
N ILE A 426 17.73 7.46 7.46
CA ILE A 426 18.12 6.81 6.19
C ILE A 426 18.94 5.54 6.46
N GLU A 427 19.89 5.58 7.40
CA GLU A 427 20.66 4.38 7.78
C GLU A 427 19.75 3.26 8.29
N ILE A 428 18.76 3.58 9.13
CA ILE A 428 17.79 2.58 9.61
C ILE A 428 16.96 2.01 8.47
N GLN A 429 16.44 2.85 7.57
CA GLN A 429 15.64 2.40 6.43
C GLN A 429 16.41 1.42 5.53
N GLN A 430 17.71 1.65 5.32
CA GLN A 430 18.56 0.73 4.57
C GLN A 430 18.81 -0.58 5.33
N LYS A 431 18.98 -0.50 6.65
CA LYS A 431 19.28 -1.67 7.46
C LYS A 431 18.07 -2.52 7.76
N HIS A 432 16.89 -1.94 7.80
CA HIS A 432 15.63 -2.63 8.03
C HIS A 432 15.43 -3.74 6.98
N GLN A 433 15.09 -4.93 7.45
CA GLN A 433 14.89 -6.12 6.63
C GLN A 433 13.39 -6.32 6.44
N SER A 434 12.88 -6.11 5.22
CA SER A 434 11.47 -6.38 4.89
C SER A 434 11.33 -7.71 4.15
N THR A 435 10.17 -8.35 4.28
CA THR A 435 9.85 -9.61 3.59
C THR A 435 9.61 -9.43 2.09
N ASN A 436 9.34 -8.19 1.65
CA ASN A 436 9.06 -7.82 0.26
C ASN A 436 10.18 -6.93 -0.32
N PHE A 437 11.43 -7.15 0.11
CA PHE A 437 12.56 -6.30 -0.27
C PHE A 437 12.77 -6.21 -1.79
N GLY A 438 12.59 -7.32 -2.53
CA GLY A 438 12.66 -7.33 -3.99
C GLY A 438 11.64 -6.41 -4.65
N LEU A 439 10.40 -6.35 -4.13
CA LEU A 439 9.33 -5.51 -4.66
C LEU A 439 9.61 -4.03 -4.34
N ALA A 440 10.01 -3.75 -3.11
CA ALA A 440 10.39 -2.41 -2.68
C ALA A 440 11.55 -1.86 -3.54
N LEU A 441 12.57 -2.68 -3.82
CA LEU A 441 13.67 -2.29 -4.69
C LEU A 441 13.23 -2.05 -6.13
N ALA A 442 12.42 -2.94 -6.71
CA ALA A 442 11.92 -2.78 -8.07
C ALA A 442 11.18 -1.45 -8.22
N SER A 443 10.23 -1.16 -7.32
CA SER A 443 9.48 0.10 -7.29
C SER A 443 10.38 1.32 -7.08
N PHE A 444 11.38 1.22 -6.20
CA PHE A 444 12.28 2.34 -5.87
C PHE A 444 13.13 2.79 -7.07
N ILE A 445 13.57 1.86 -7.92
CA ILE A 445 14.38 2.19 -9.11
C ILE A 445 13.56 2.50 -10.36
N SER A 446 12.27 2.11 -10.39
CA SER A 446 11.44 2.14 -11.60
C SER A 446 11.39 3.50 -12.29
N THR A 447 11.20 4.58 -11.54
CA THR A 447 11.04 5.93 -12.11
C THR A 447 12.34 6.43 -12.74
N THR A 448 13.45 6.36 -11.99
CA THR A 448 14.78 6.74 -12.49
C THR A 448 15.17 5.91 -13.69
N TRP A 449 14.89 4.59 -13.63
CA TRP A 449 15.19 3.72 -14.74
C TRP A 449 14.31 4.10 -15.95
N ASN A 450 13.02 4.40 -15.80
CA ASN A 450 12.11 4.77 -16.91
C ASN A 450 12.70 5.85 -17.85
N HIS A 451 13.41 6.82 -17.26
CA HIS A 451 14.06 7.94 -17.96
C HIS A 451 15.53 7.69 -18.31
N ASP A 452 15.91 6.42 -18.38
CA ASP A 452 17.25 5.96 -18.78
C ASP A 452 18.38 6.27 -17.78
N GLY A 453 18.04 6.68 -16.54
CA GLY A 453 18.97 6.81 -15.42
C GLY A 453 19.55 5.46 -14.97
N ASP A 454 20.66 5.49 -14.24
CA ASP A 454 21.33 4.27 -13.76
C ASP A 454 20.71 3.77 -12.44
N PRO A 455 19.98 2.64 -12.45
CA PRO A 455 19.36 2.11 -11.23
C PRO A 455 20.40 1.63 -10.22
N VAL A 456 21.63 1.28 -10.63
CA VAL A 456 22.67 0.82 -9.70
C VAL A 456 23.22 1.97 -8.88
N GLU A 457 23.36 3.16 -9.48
CA GLU A 457 23.77 4.35 -8.73
C GLU A 457 22.79 4.62 -7.59
N VAL A 458 21.48 4.54 -7.85
CA VAL A 458 20.43 4.78 -6.85
C VAL A 458 20.59 3.87 -5.62
N LEU A 459 21.00 2.60 -5.81
CA LEU A 459 21.24 1.64 -4.73
C LEU A 459 22.48 1.94 -3.87
N GLN A 460 23.45 2.70 -4.37
CA GLN A 460 24.66 3.10 -3.63
C GLN A 460 24.36 4.28 -2.71
N ILE A 461 23.55 4.06 -1.67
CA ILE A 461 23.07 5.15 -0.80
C ILE A 461 24.18 5.65 0.14
N ASN A 462 25.04 4.77 0.66
CA ASN A 462 26.15 5.20 1.55
C ASN A 462 27.19 6.07 0.85
N GLU A 463 27.42 5.85 -0.45
CA GLU A 463 28.26 6.74 -1.25
C GLU A 463 27.63 8.14 -1.35
N LYS A 464 26.31 8.23 -1.56
CA LYS A 464 25.58 9.51 -1.56
C LYS A 464 25.60 10.19 -0.20
N VAL A 465 25.41 9.44 0.90
CA VAL A 465 25.52 9.97 2.26
C VAL A 465 26.92 10.53 2.52
N THR A 466 27.96 9.81 2.10
CA THR A 466 29.36 10.25 2.23
C THR A 466 29.61 11.53 1.44
N TRP A 467 29.13 11.60 0.20
CA TRP A 467 29.26 12.78 -0.64
C TRP A 467 28.45 13.97 -0.09
N PHE A 468 27.23 13.74 0.40
CA PHE A 468 26.40 14.75 1.05
C PHE A 468 27.09 15.36 2.28
N ARG A 469 27.65 14.52 3.15
CA ARG A 469 28.45 14.97 4.31
C ARG A 469 29.67 15.80 3.88
N LYS A 470 30.33 15.40 2.79
CA LYS A 470 31.45 16.15 2.23
C LYS A 470 31.00 17.54 1.74
N CYS A 471 29.89 17.62 0.99
CA CYS A 471 29.33 18.89 0.52
C CYS A 471 29.00 19.84 1.68
N LEU A 472 28.39 19.33 2.76
CA LEU A 472 28.11 20.13 3.97
C LEU A 472 29.38 20.65 4.64
N LYS A 473 30.45 19.85 4.67
CA LYS A 473 31.73 20.23 5.27
C LYS A 473 32.49 21.27 4.43
N GLU A 474 32.45 21.13 3.11
CA GLU A 474 33.14 22.02 2.18
C GLU A 474 32.39 23.35 1.97
N ASN A 475 31.05 23.33 2.01
CA ASN A 475 30.22 24.52 1.95
C ASN A 475 29.16 24.52 3.08
N PRO A 476 29.37 25.29 4.16
CA PRO A 476 28.40 25.44 5.25
C PRO A 476 27.05 26.04 4.84
N HIS A 477 26.98 26.69 3.67
CA HIS A 477 25.76 27.28 3.11
C HIS A 477 25.12 26.41 2.01
N PHE A 478 25.61 25.18 1.80
CA PHE A 478 25.16 24.29 0.74
C PHE A 478 23.63 24.13 0.70
N LEU A 479 23.00 23.85 1.83
CA LEU A 479 21.54 23.67 1.88
C LEU A 479 20.78 24.99 1.68
N GLN A 480 21.29 26.11 2.22
CA GLN A 480 20.66 27.42 1.99
C GLN A 480 20.72 27.84 0.51
N GLU A 481 21.83 27.55 -0.17
CA GLU A 481 21.97 27.79 -1.61
C GLU A 481 20.97 26.95 -2.41
N LYS A 482 20.78 25.68 -2.05
CA LYS A 482 19.75 24.82 -2.66
C LYS A 482 18.34 25.36 -2.42
N VAL A 483 18.03 25.84 -1.20
CA VAL A 483 16.71 26.44 -0.93
C VAL A 483 16.49 27.68 -1.79
N LYS A 484 17.51 28.54 -1.89
CA LYS A 484 17.46 29.75 -2.72
C LYS A 484 17.23 29.41 -4.19
N GLN A 485 18.00 28.47 -4.73
CA GLN A 485 17.92 28.06 -6.13
C GLN A 485 16.56 27.44 -6.48
N TYR A 486 16.11 26.45 -5.71
CA TYR A 486 14.96 25.61 -6.08
C TYR A 486 13.60 26.17 -5.62
N PHE A 487 13.57 27.03 -4.60
CA PHE A 487 12.31 27.59 -4.08
C PHE A 487 12.20 29.11 -4.24
N LYS A 488 13.26 29.89 -3.95
CA LYS A 488 13.16 31.36 -4.00
C LYS A 488 13.25 31.92 -5.42
N GLU A 489 14.21 31.46 -6.21
CA GLU A 489 14.49 32.00 -7.55
C GLU A 489 13.75 31.27 -8.68
N ASN A 490 13.27 30.05 -8.39
CA ASN A 490 12.55 29.20 -9.33
C ASN A 490 11.22 29.84 -9.77
N GLN A 491 11.06 30.14 -11.06
CA GLN A 491 9.80 30.72 -11.58
C GLN A 491 8.73 29.66 -11.91
N HIS A 492 9.11 28.38 -11.93
CA HIS A 492 8.19 27.26 -12.19
C HIS A 492 7.49 26.84 -10.91
N GLN A 493 6.61 27.72 -10.43
CA GLN A 493 5.82 27.52 -9.22
C GLN A 493 4.33 27.47 -9.56
N LEU A 494 3.61 26.50 -9.00
CA LEU A 494 2.17 26.37 -9.10
C LEU A 494 1.54 26.60 -7.73
N ALA A 495 0.65 27.58 -7.61
CA ALA A 495 -0.25 27.69 -6.46
C ALA A 495 -1.61 27.08 -6.85
N LEU A 496 -1.98 25.96 -6.22
CA LEU A 496 -3.25 25.28 -6.50
C LEU A 496 -4.18 25.39 -5.28
N SER A 497 -5.40 25.86 -5.49
CA SER A 497 -6.48 25.82 -4.51
C SER A 497 -7.58 24.85 -4.97
N MET A 498 -8.17 24.14 -4.03
CA MET A 498 -9.34 23.28 -4.27
C MET A 498 -10.38 23.49 -3.18
N SER A 499 -11.61 23.79 -3.58
CA SER A 499 -12.73 24.01 -2.65
C SER A 499 -13.89 23.04 -2.92
N PRO A 500 -14.65 22.65 -1.89
CA PRO A 500 -15.83 21.81 -2.09
C PRO A 500 -16.92 22.55 -2.87
N ASP A 501 -17.58 21.85 -3.77
CA ASP A 501 -18.79 22.29 -4.47
C ASP A 501 -19.93 21.30 -4.19
N GLU A 502 -21.00 21.77 -3.54
CA GLU A 502 -22.21 20.98 -3.24
C GLU A 502 -22.84 20.36 -4.50
N ALA A 503 -22.66 21.00 -5.66
CA ALA A 503 -23.15 20.50 -6.93
C ALA A 503 -22.15 19.57 -7.65
N TYR A 504 -20.96 19.31 -7.11
CA TYR A 504 -19.88 18.59 -7.79
C TYR A 504 -20.33 17.23 -8.36
N PHE A 505 -20.81 16.33 -7.50
CA PHE A 505 -21.26 14.99 -7.93
C PHE A 505 -22.50 15.04 -8.83
N ALA A 506 -23.40 16.01 -8.61
CA ALA A 506 -24.57 16.20 -9.45
C ALA A 506 -24.19 16.69 -10.86
N ASN A 507 -23.20 17.59 -10.95
CA ASN A 507 -22.64 18.08 -12.20
C ASN A 507 -21.91 16.96 -12.95
N GLN A 508 -21.08 16.18 -12.26
CA GLN A 508 -20.42 15.00 -12.84
C GLN A 508 -21.44 13.99 -13.39
N ALA A 509 -22.47 13.64 -12.62
CA ALA A 509 -23.52 12.74 -13.07
C ALA A 509 -24.32 13.30 -14.26
N LYS A 510 -24.51 14.62 -14.32
CA LYS A 510 -25.16 15.29 -15.46
C LYS A 510 -24.29 15.19 -16.72
N ILE A 511 -22.99 15.49 -16.62
CA ILE A 511 -22.04 15.38 -17.74
C ILE A 511 -21.98 13.93 -18.24
N GLU A 512 -21.92 12.96 -17.34
CA GLU A 512 -21.95 11.52 -17.70
C GLU A 512 -23.22 11.15 -18.47
N LYS A 513 -24.38 11.62 -18.00
CA LYS A 513 -25.67 11.39 -18.65
C LYS A 513 -25.74 12.06 -20.03
N GLU A 514 -25.21 13.26 -20.18
CA GLU A 514 -25.13 13.97 -21.46
C GLU A 514 -24.21 13.23 -22.45
N LYS A 515 -23.03 12.77 -22.02
CA LYS A 515 -22.14 11.94 -22.84
C LYS A 515 -22.78 10.62 -23.24
N LEU A 516 -23.48 9.96 -22.31
CA LEU A 516 -24.24 8.73 -22.59
C LEU A 516 -25.34 8.99 -23.63
N GLN A 517 -26.10 10.08 -23.47
CA GLN A 517 -27.15 10.45 -24.42
C GLN A 517 -26.59 10.78 -25.80
N GLN A 518 -25.48 11.52 -25.87
CA GLN A 518 -24.81 11.83 -27.12
C GLN A 518 -24.37 10.55 -27.84
N LYS A 519 -23.68 9.64 -27.14
CA LYS A 519 -23.18 8.39 -27.71
C LYS A 519 -24.31 7.45 -28.12
N THR A 520 -25.39 7.36 -27.35
CA THR A 520 -26.54 6.49 -27.67
C THR A 520 -27.41 7.05 -28.80
N SER A 521 -27.53 8.38 -28.92
CA SER A 521 -28.30 9.02 -30.00
C SER A 521 -27.59 8.94 -31.35
N SER A 522 -26.26 8.83 -31.36
CA SER A 522 -25.47 8.65 -32.59
C SER A 522 -25.44 7.21 -33.11
N LEU A 523 -25.99 6.23 -32.36
CA LEU A 523 -25.98 4.82 -32.76
C LEU A 523 -26.96 4.57 -33.92
N SER A 524 -26.45 3.96 -34.98
CA SER A 524 -27.24 3.30 -36.01
C SER A 524 -27.98 2.07 -35.46
N GLU A 525 -29.03 1.63 -36.16
CA GLU A 525 -29.78 0.42 -35.77
C GLU A 525 -28.90 -0.84 -35.78
N GLU A 526 -27.91 -0.90 -36.68
CA GLU A 526 -26.93 -2.00 -36.73
C GLU A 526 -26.03 -2.00 -35.49
N GLU A 527 -25.55 -0.84 -35.06
CA GLU A 527 -24.72 -0.72 -33.84
C GLU A 527 -25.50 -1.08 -32.58
N LYS A 528 -26.78 -0.69 -32.49
CA LYS A 528 -27.65 -1.09 -31.36
C LYS A 528 -27.81 -2.61 -31.29
N LEU A 529 -28.06 -3.26 -32.44
CA LEU A 529 -28.14 -4.72 -32.51
C LEU A 529 -26.80 -5.37 -32.13
N ASN A 530 -25.68 -4.78 -32.54
CA ASN A 530 -24.34 -5.27 -32.19
C ASN A 530 -24.07 -5.16 -30.68
N ILE A 531 -24.49 -4.08 -30.02
CA ILE A 531 -24.38 -3.91 -28.57
C ILE A 531 -25.13 -5.01 -27.82
N VAL A 532 -26.38 -5.29 -28.22
CA VAL A 532 -27.18 -6.38 -27.64
C VAL A 532 -26.47 -7.72 -27.82
N LYS A 533 -26.01 -8.00 -29.03
CA LYS A 533 -25.30 -9.25 -29.36
C LYS A 533 -24.03 -9.42 -28.50
N LYS A 534 -23.16 -8.39 -28.47
CA LYS A 534 -21.93 -8.40 -27.68
C LYS A 534 -22.19 -8.53 -26.18
N GLY A 535 -23.23 -7.87 -25.66
CA GLY A 535 -23.63 -7.99 -24.26
C GLY A 535 -24.04 -9.42 -23.88
N LEU A 536 -24.79 -10.11 -24.75
CA LEU A 536 -25.15 -11.51 -24.56
C LEU A 536 -23.94 -12.45 -24.71
N GLU A 537 -23.05 -12.20 -25.68
CA GLU A 537 -21.80 -12.94 -25.86
C GLU A 537 -20.88 -12.82 -24.64
N LEU A 538 -20.68 -11.60 -24.12
CA LEU A 538 -19.87 -11.36 -22.93
C LEU A 538 -20.45 -12.07 -21.71
N MET A 539 -21.76 -11.94 -21.47
CA MET A 539 -22.44 -12.62 -20.36
C MET A 539 -22.32 -14.15 -20.48
N THR A 540 -22.36 -14.68 -21.70
CA THR A 540 -22.20 -16.12 -21.96
C THR A 540 -20.77 -16.53 -21.64
N ALA A 541 -19.77 -15.82 -22.18
CA ALA A 541 -18.36 -16.06 -21.92
C ALA A 541 -18.01 -15.97 -20.42
N GLN A 542 -18.68 -15.10 -19.64
CA GLN A 542 -18.44 -14.96 -18.20
C GLN A 542 -18.97 -16.16 -17.39
N ARG A 543 -19.95 -16.88 -17.92
CA ARG A 543 -20.59 -18.03 -17.25
C ARG A 543 -20.06 -19.38 -17.76
N THR A 544 -19.44 -19.40 -18.93
CA THR A 544 -18.89 -20.62 -19.51
C THR A 544 -17.74 -21.13 -18.66
N LEU A 545 -17.81 -22.40 -18.27
CA LEU A 545 -16.69 -23.11 -17.67
C LEU A 545 -15.69 -23.47 -18.78
N GLU A 546 -14.50 -22.88 -18.74
CA GLU A 546 -13.44 -23.14 -19.71
C GLU A 546 -12.44 -24.18 -19.21
N ASP A 547 -11.81 -24.88 -20.15
CA ASP A 547 -10.64 -25.70 -19.85
C ASP A 547 -9.44 -24.80 -19.53
N VAL A 548 -8.84 -25.02 -18.36
CA VAL A 548 -7.68 -24.28 -17.84
C VAL A 548 -6.42 -25.15 -17.80
N SER A 549 -6.45 -26.32 -18.47
CA SER A 549 -5.32 -27.25 -18.53
C SER A 549 -4.08 -26.67 -19.21
N CYS A 550 -4.25 -25.65 -20.06
CA CYS A 550 -3.14 -24.93 -20.70
C CYS A 550 -2.27 -24.16 -19.68
N LEU A 551 -2.83 -23.76 -18.54
CA LEU A 551 -2.09 -23.03 -17.52
C LEU A 551 -1.16 -23.97 -16.73
N PRO A 552 0.06 -23.53 -16.38
CA PRO A 552 0.88 -24.27 -15.43
C PRO A 552 0.20 -24.29 -14.05
N ALA A 553 0.60 -25.23 -13.20
CA ALA A 553 0.18 -25.28 -11.80
C ALA A 553 1.20 -26.01 -10.95
N LEU A 554 1.34 -25.57 -9.71
CA LEU A 554 1.84 -26.43 -8.65
C LEU A 554 0.80 -27.48 -8.27
N LYS A 555 1.26 -28.50 -7.57
CA LYS A 555 0.43 -29.50 -6.91
C LYS A 555 0.46 -29.29 -5.41
N VAL A 556 -0.54 -29.85 -4.71
CA VAL A 556 -0.56 -29.87 -3.24
C VAL A 556 0.72 -30.52 -2.66
N SER A 557 1.33 -31.46 -3.38
CA SER A 557 2.61 -32.08 -2.99
C SER A 557 3.81 -31.13 -2.99
N ASP A 558 3.70 -29.97 -3.65
CA ASP A 558 4.77 -28.96 -3.67
C ASP A 558 4.72 -28.05 -2.44
N ILE A 559 3.67 -28.15 -1.62
CA ILE A 559 3.54 -27.46 -0.34
C ILE A 559 4.36 -28.23 0.70
N GLN A 560 5.22 -27.52 1.43
CA GLN A 560 5.97 -28.12 2.52
C GLN A 560 5.01 -28.61 3.62
N PRO A 561 5.04 -29.90 3.99
CA PRO A 561 4.07 -30.48 4.93
C PRO A 561 4.27 -29.98 6.36
N MET A 562 5.48 -29.49 6.67
CA MET A 562 5.86 -28.98 7.98
C MET A 562 6.43 -27.56 7.81
N PHE A 563 5.98 -26.64 8.64
CA PHE A 563 6.62 -25.35 8.79
C PHE A 563 7.73 -25.44 9.85
N THR A 564 8.73 -24.58 9.75
CA THR A 564 9.80 -24.51 10.74
C THR A 564 9.34 -23.60 11.87
N PHE A 565 9.33 -24.11 13.10
CA PHE A 565 9.10 -23.27 14.27
C PHE A 565 10.28 -22.32 14.46
N THR A 566 9.99 -21.03 14.60
CA THR A 566 11.01 -20.05 14.99
C THR A 566 11.41 -20.32 16.43
N PRO A 567 12.69 -20.62 16.71
CA PRO A 567 13.13 -20.83 18.08
C PRO A 567 13.02 -19.51 18.84
N VAL A 568 12.40 -19.57 20.03
CA VAL A 568 12.30 -18.45 20.94
C VAL A 568 12.79 -18.86 22.31
N GLU A 569 13.46 -17.95 23.00
CA GLU A 569 13.89 -18.12 24.38
C GLU A 569 12.98 -17.30 25.28
N MET A 570 12.46 -17.92 26.34
CA MET A 570 11.58 -17.26 27.30
C MET A 570 12.33 -17.05 28.61
N GLU A 571 12.35 -15.82 29.09
CA GLU A 571 12.92 -15.45 30.39
C GLU A 571 11.89 -14.71 31.24
N TYR A 572 11.98 -14.80 32.57
CA TYR A 572 11.19 -13.97 33.48
C TYR A 572 12.06 -12.86 34.05
N VAL A 573 11.85 -11.63 33.58
CA VAL A 573 12.57 -10.45 34.05
C VAL A 573 11.77 -9.79 35.17
N ALA A 574 12.47 -9.25 36.17
CA ALA A 574 11.89 -8.70 37.40
C ALA A 574 10.96 -9.70 38.14
N GLY A 575 11.24 -11.01 38.01
CA GLY A 575 10.55 -12.10 38.72
C GLY A 575 9.18 -12.49 38.17
N GLU A 576 8.50 -11.62 37.41
CA GLU A 576 7.10 -11.81 37.03
C GLU A 576 6.79 -11.54 35.55
N VAL A 577 7.64 -10.80 34.84
CA VAL A 577 7.34 -10.38 33.47
C VAL A 577 8.01 -11.31 32.46
N PRO A 578 7.26 -12.05 31.63
CA PRO A 578 7.84 -12.86 30.58
C PRO A 578 8.41 -11.96 29.48
N VAL A 579 9.66 -12.24 29.10
CA VAL A 579 10.37 -11.67 27.98
C VAL A 579 10.65 -12.77 26.96
N GLN A 580 10.12 -12.60 25.75
CA GLN A 580 10.42 -13.49 24.63
C GLN A 580 11.58 -12.92 23.82
N TYR A 581 12.68 -13.67 23.72
CA TYR A 581 13.82 -13.38 22.85
C TYR A 581 13.76 -14.22 21.58
N CYS A 582 14.01 -13.58 20.44
CA CYS A 582 14.09 -14.25 19.14
C CYS A 582 15.32 -13.75 18.40
N ALA A 583 16.34 -14.61 18.25
CA ALA A 583 17.56 -14.29 17.52
C ALA A 583 17.36 -14.49 16.01
N GLN A 584 17.59 -13.44 15.21
CA GLN A 584 17.42 -13.41 13.76
C GLN A 584 18.47 -12.51 13.10
N PRO A 585 18.75 -12.68 11.80
CA PRO A 585 19.68 -11.83 11.05
C PRO A 585 19.06 -10.47 10.70
N THR A 586 18.91 -9.57 11.67
CA THR A 586 18.23 -8.28 11.51
C THR A 586 19.09 -7.15 10.95
N ASN A 587 20.34 -7.43 10.58
CA ASN A 587 21.28 -6.43 10.08
C ASN A 587 21.54 -5.28 11.09
N GLY A 588 21.76 -5.64 12.35
CA GLY A 588 22.11 -4.70 13.41
C GLY A 588 20.96 -3.77 13.84
N VAL A 589 19.72 -4.25 13.65
CA VAL A 589 18.49 -3.60 14.11
C VAL A 589 17.86 -4.42 15.23
N VAL A 590 17.50 -3.76 16.33
CA VAL A 590 16.75 -4.35 17.44
C VAL A 590 15.29 -3.92 17.33
N TYR A 591 14.36 -4.87 17.47
CA TYR A 591 12.92 -4.58 17.56
C TYR A 591 12.43 -4.86 18.98
N PHE A 592 11.66 -3.93 19.52
CA PHE A 592 11.10 -4.04 20.86
C PHE A 592 9.58 -3.96 20.78
N ARG A 593 8.91 -4.87 21.49
CA ARG A 593 7.46 -4.90 21.63
C ARG A 593 7.08 -5.08 23.09
N ALA A 594 6.15 -4.27 23.57
CA ALA A 594 5.53 -4.44 24.88
C ALA A 594 4.01 -4.53 24.73
N PHE A 595 3.40 -5.55 25.35
CA PHE A 595 1.96 -5.70 25.38
C PHE A 595 1.45 -5.49 26.80
N THR A 596 0.57 -4.51 26.97
CA THR A 596 -0.06 -4.18 28.26
C THR A 596 -1.56 -4.42 28.16
N ASN A 597 -2.13 -5.19 29.09
CA ASN A 597 -3.55 -5.51 29.05
C ASN A 597 -4.44 -4.31 29.41
N LEU A 598 -5.70 -4.34 28.94
CA LEU A 598 -6.71 -3.31 29.23
C LEU A 598 -7.80 -3.79 30.21
N ASN A 599 -7.60 -4.93 30.88
CA ASN A 599 -8.64 -5.58 31.69
C ASN A 599 -9.06 -4.77 32.93
N THR A 600 -8.17 -3.92 33.44
CA THR A 600 -8.45 -3.04 34.58
C THR A 600 -8.95 -1.66 34.16
N LEU A 601 -8.99 -1.37 32.85
CA LEU A 601 -9.43 -0.08 32.33
C LEU A 601 -10.97 0.00 32.42
N PRO A 602 -11.53 1.06 33.00
CA PRO A 602 -12.98 1.27 32.98
C PRO A 602 -13.54 1.31 31.54
N GLU A 603 -14.67 0.66 31.31
CA GLU A 603 -15.27 0.48 29.97
C GLU A 603 -15.54 1.81 29.25
N ASP A 604 -15.92 2.86 29.98
CA ASP A 604 -16.17 4.19 29.44
C ASP A 604 -14.90 4.88 28.90
N LEU A 605 -13.72 4.42 29.31
CA LEU A 605 -12.44 4.96 28.88
C LEU A 605 -11.86 4.24 27.65
N LYS A 606 -12.38 3.06 27.29
CA LYS A 606 -11.87 2.27 26.16
C LYS A 606 -11.95 3.03 24.83
N LEU A 607 -13.01 3.80 24.62
CA LEU A 607 -13.20 4.60 23.41
C LEU A 607 -12.11 5.67 23.19
N TYR A 608 -11.33 6.04 24.21
CA TYR A 608 -10.23 7.00 24.09
C TYR A 608 -8.86 6.32 23.91
N VAL A 609 -8.77 4.99 24.01
CA VAL A 609 -7.50 4.26 23.89
C VAL A 609 -6.81 4.49 22.55
N PRO A 610 -7.50 4.49 21.39
CA PRO A 610 -6.83 4.76 20.11
C PRO A 610 -6.20 6.16 20.08
N LEU A 611 -6.90 7.17 20.60
CA LEU A 611 -6.37 8.53 20.70
C LEU A 611 -5.18 8.60 21.68
N PHE A 612 -5.27 7.94 22.84
CA PHE A 612 -4.15 7.83 23.78
C PHE A 612 -2.91 7.23 23.09
N CYS A 613 -3.10 6.15 22.34
CA CYS A 613 -2.03 5.49 21.59
C CYS A 613 -1.42 6.40 20.51
N ASN A 614 -2.23 7.23 19.86
CA ASN A 614 -1.75 8.20 18.87
C ASN A 614 -0.86 9.30 19.48
N VAL A 615 -1.15 9.74 20.73
CA VAL A 615 -0.49 10.91 21.34
C VAL A 615 0.64 10.57 22.32
N ILE A 616 0.65 9.38 22.93
CA ILE A 616 1.56 9.02 24.04
C ILE A 616 3.06 9.15 23.68
N THR A 617 3.44 8.91 22.43
CA THR A 617 4.84 9.03 21.96
C THR A 617 5.16 10.38 21.32
N ARG A 618 4.23 11.34 21.36
CA ARG A 618 4.32 12.62 20.66
C ARG A 618 4.23 13.85 21.56
N MET A 619 3.71 13.72 22.78
CA MET A 619 3.34 14.85 23.65
C MET A 619 4.48 15.37 24.57
N GLY A 620 5.66 14.75 24.53
CA GLY A 620 6.76 14.99 25.47
C GLY A 620 6.83 13.95 26.59
N CYS A 621 8.01 13.79 27.18
CA CYS A 621 8.22 12.87 28.31
C CYS A 621 9.37 13.34 29.22
N GLY A 622 9.20 13.19 30.54
CA GLY A 622 10.17 13.61 31.54
C GLY A 622 10.50 15.09 31.44
N VAL A 623 11.76 15.40 31.17
CA VAL A 623 12.25 16.78 30.97
C VAL A 623 12.10 17.27 29.52
N LEU A 624 11.76 16.38 28.59
CA LEU A 624 11.66 16.69 27.17
C LEU A 624 10.26 17.22 26.85
N ASP A 625 10.20 18.38 26.19
CA ASP A 625 8.98 18.80 25.50
C ASP A 625 8.72 17.95 24.24
N TYR A 626 7.59 18.17 23.57
CA TYR A 626 7.19 17.39 22.39
C TYR A 626 8.20 17.49 21.23
N ARG A 627 8.87 18.65 21.08
CA ARG A 627 9.86 18.90 20.02
C ARG A 627 11.16 18.16 20.32
N GLN A 628 11.64 18.26 21.56
CA GLN A 628 12.82 17.56 22.03
C GLN A 628 12.62 16.05 22.01
N GLN A 629 11.43 15.56 22.41
CA GLN A 629 11.07 14.15 22.31
C GLN A 629 11.10 13.69 20.84
N ALA A 630 10.43 14.40 19.92
CA ALA A 630 10.42 14.04 18.51
C ALA A 630 11.84 14.01 17.91
N GLN A 631 12.67 15.01 18.23
CA GLN A 631 14.07 15.05 17.82
C GLN A 631 14.86 13.83 18.32
N ARG A 632 14.69 13.48 19.61
CA ARG A 632 15.38 12.36 20.23
C ARG A 632 14.94 11.02 19.64
N ILE A 633 13.65 10.86 19.39
CA ILE A 633 13.08 9.68 18.73
C ILE A 633 13.70 9.50 17.34
N GLU A 634 13.73 10.54 16.51
CA GLU A 634 14.28 10.45 15.14
C GLU A 634 15.80 10.21 15.13
N LEU A 635 16.54 10.80 16.08
CA LEU A 635 18.00 10.64 16.19
C LEU A 635 18.43 9.27 16.73
N LYS A 636 17.59 8.62 17.54
CA LYS A 636 17.97 7.40 18.28
C LYS A 636 17.21 6.15 17.88
N THR A 637 16.07 6.29 17.24
CA THR A 637 15.19 5.16 16.89
C THR A 637 14.76 5.25 15.43
N GLY A 638 14.16 4.17 14.92
CA GLY A 638 13.48 4.15 13.63
C GLY A 638 11.98 4.48 13.72
N GLY A 639 11.52 4.88 14.91
CA GLY A 639 10.11 5.08 15.23
C GLY A 639 9.72 4.42 16.54
N MET A 640 8.77 5.05 17.25
CA MET A 640 8.16 4.55 18.47
C MET A 640 6.65 4.82 18.39
N SER A 641 5.85 3.77 18.51
CA SER A 641 4.39 3.85 18.37
C SER A 641 3.68 3.02 19.44
N ALA A 642 2.41 3.34 19.66
CA ALA A 642 1.48 2.54 20.43
C ALA A 642 0.23 2.29 19.57
N SER A 643 -0.37 1.12 19.70
CA SER A 643 -1.65 0.81 19.04
C SER A 643 -2.53 -0.07 19.93
N PRO A 644 -3.86 0.14 19.94
CA PRO A 644 -4.78 -0.79 20.57
C PRO A 644 -4.80 -2.12 19.82
N GLN A 645 -5.07 -3.22 20.53
CA GLN A 645 -5.14 -4.56 19.96
C GLN A 645 -6.34 -5.32 20.55
N VAL A 646 -7.03 -6.05 19.68
CA VAL A 646 -8.09 -7.01 20.04
C VAL A 646 -7.71 -8.37 19.47
N LEU A 647 -7.30 -9.29 20.35
CA LEU A 647 -6.78 -10.61 19.96
C LEU A 647 -7.81 -11.67 20.32
N GLN A 648 -8.49 -12.24 19.32
CA GLN A 648 -9.50 -13.28 19.56
C GLN A 648 -8.87 -14.59 20.03
N ASP A 649 -9.56 -15.30 20.92
CA ASP A 649 -9.17 -16.65 21.33
C ASP A 649 -9.35 -17.63 20.15
N ASN A 650 -8.42 -18.57 20.02
CA ASN A 650 -8.43 -19.53 18.90
C ASN A 650 -9.44 -20.67 19.08
N THR A 651 -10.07 -20.81 20.25
CA THR A 651 -11.05 -21.87 20.57
C THR A 651 -12.44 -21.34 20.90
N ASN A 652 -12.57 -20.08 21.30
CA ASN A 652 -13.84 -19.50 21.74
C ASN A 652 -14.09 -18.10 21.16
N LEU A 653 -15.15 -17.97 20.35
CA LEU A 653 -15.55 -16.73 19.68
C LEU A 653 -15.95 -15.59 20.63
N ASP A 654 -16.35 -15.92 21.86
CA ASP A 654 -16.73 -14.93 22.87
C ASP A 654 -15.58 -14.49 23.78
N MET A 655 -14.38 -15.08 23.59
CA MET A 655 -13.18 -14.75 24.36
C MET A 655 -12.17 -13.98 23.51
N TYR A 656 -11.55 -12.98 24.11
CA TYR A 656 -10.49 -12.18 23.49
C TYR A 656 -9.57 -11.61 24.57
N GLU A 657 -8.34 -11.32 24.17
CA GLU A 657 -7.39 -10.49 24.92
C GLU A 657 -7.43 -9.07 24.34
N GLN A 658 -7.40 -8.07 25.22
CA GLN A 658 -7.40 -6.65 24.86
C GLN A 658 -6.19 -5.98 25.49
N GLY A 659 -5.51 -5.15 24.71
CA GLY A 659 -4.28 -4.51 25.17
C GLY A 659 -3.84 -3.35 24.29
N VAL A 660 -2.74 -2.72 24.71
CA VAL A 660 -1.97 -1.77 23.92
C VAL A 660 -0.63 -2.42 23.58
N MET A 661 -0.29 -2.42 22.30
CA MET A 661 1.02 -2.82 21.78
C MET A 661 1.89 -1.58 21.62
N PHE A 662 3.00 -1.53 22.33
CA PHE A 662 4.04 -0.52 22.14
C PHE A 662 5.14 -1.14 21.28
N THR A 663 5.50 -0.49 20.18
CA THR A 663 6.48 -1.01 19.22
C THR A 663 7.53 0.04 18.93
N SER A 664 8.79 -0.39 18.85
CA SER A 664 9.89 0.45 18.39
C SER A 664 10.99 -0.38 17.74
N LEU A 665 11.84 0.30 16.98
CA LEU A 665 13.08 -0.27 16.47
C LEU A 665 14.24 0.73 16.60
N CYS A 666 15.47 0.23 16.71
CA CYS A 666 16.67 1.06 16.70
C CYS A 666 17.88 0.27 16.21
N LEU A 667 18.97 0.97 15.89
CA LEU A 667 20.26 0.34 15.66
C LEU A 667 20.84 -0.17 16.99
N ASP A 668 21.61 -1.26 16.97
CA ASP A 668 22.16 -1.90 18.18
C ASP A 668 22.80 -0.90 19.17
N ARG A 669 23.57 0.05 18.63
CA ARG A 669 24.28 1.09 19.40
C ARG A 669 23.36 2.07 20.15
N ASN A 670 22.10 2.18 19.74
CA ASN A 670 21.11 3.10 20.31
C ASN A 670 20.08 2.38 21.21
N LEU A 671 20.24 1.08 21.47
CA LEU A 671 19.29 0.31 22.30
C LEU A 671 19.06 0.93 23.68
N SER A 672 20.12 1.36 24.35
CA SER A 672 20.02 2.00 25.67
C SER A 672 19.22 3.30 25.61
N ASP A 673 19.40 4.11 24.55
CA ASP A 673 18.67 5.36 24.35
C ASP A 673 17.18 5.09 24.09
N MET A 674 16.85 4.08 23.27
CA MET A 674 15.48 3.67 22.97
C MET A 674 14.75 3.20 24.25
N MET A 675 15.41 2.40 25.09
CA MET A 675 14.80 1.93 26.33
C MET A 675 14.66 3.03 27.38
N GLN A 676 15.58 4.00 27.42
CA GLN A 676 15.43 5.19 28.26
C GLN A 676 14.22 6.04 27.83
N LEU A 677 14.02 6.25 26.52
CA LEU A 677 12.83 6.93 26.00
C LEU A 677 11.54 6.21 26.41
N TRP A 678 11.49 4.88 26.32
CA TRP A 678 10.34 4.12 26.83
C TRP A 678 10.16 4.29 28.33
N ALA A 679 11.23 4.25 29.13
CA ALA A 679 11.13 4.49 30.57
C ALA A 679 10.53 5.88 30.87
N ASP A 680 10.96 6.91 30.16
CA ASP A 680 10.43 8.27 30.32
C ASP A 680 8.97 8.40 29.86
N ILE A 681 8.61 7.78 28.73
CA ILE A 681 7.24 7.77 28.21
C ILE A 681 6.27 7.05 29.17
N PHE A 682 6.68 5.93 29.74
CA PHE A 682 5.82 5.16 30.65
C PHE A 682 5.67 5.83 32.02
N ASN A 683 6.75 6.44 32.55
CA ASN A 683 6.77 6.95 33.91
C ASN A 683 6.37 8.43 34.00
N ASN A 684 6.74 9.24 33.00
CA ASN A 684 6.60 10.70 33.04
C ASN A 684 6.06 11.26 31.70
N PRO A 685 4.96 10.75 31.13
CA PRO A 685 4.38 11.36 29.94
C PRO A 685 3.85 12.76 30.25
N ARG A 686 4.05 13.71 29.34
CA ARG A 686 3.53 15.07 29.48
C ARG A 686 2.14 15.16 28.87
N PHE A 687 1.12 15.44 29.70
CA PHE A 687 -0.27 15.62 29.26
C PHE A 687 -0.81 17.02 29.60
N ASP A 688 0.11 17.95 29.88
CA ASP A 688 -0.17 19.33 30.27
C ASP A 688 -0.23 20.30 29.07
N ASP A 689 0.27 19.91 27.89
CA ASP A 689 0.27 20.73 26.67
C ASP A 689 -1.05 20.60 25.89
N GLU A 690 -2.09 21.30 26.36
CA GLU A 690 -3.42 21.26 25.74
C GLU A 690 -3.43 21.79 24.29
N GLU A 691 -2.58 22.77 23.98
CA GLU A 691 -2.48 23.35 22.64
C GLU A 691 -1.96 22.33 21.63
N TYR A 692 -0.85 21.64 21.96
CA TYR A 692 -0.30 20.63 21.08
C TYR A 692 -1.16 19.37 21.01
N LEU A 693 -1.84 18.97 22.10
CA LEU A 693 -2.84 17.90 22.05
C LEU A 693 -3.93 18.18 21.01
N ARG A 694 -4.39 19.43 20.92
CA ARG A 694 -5.41 19.85 19.95
C ARG A 694 -4.90 19.75 18.51
N VAL A 695 -3.64 20.08 18.26
CA VAL A 695 -2.99 19.89 16.97
C VAL A 695 -3.04 18.40 16.57
N LEU A 696 -2.59 17.50 17.46
CA LEU A 696 -2.58 16.06 17.20
C LEU A 696 -3.98 15.47 16.97
N VAL A 697 -4.97 15.88 17.78
CA VAL A 697 -6.37 15.43 17.63
C VAL A 697 -6.95 15.89 16.30
N THR A 698 -6.67 17.12 15.89
CA THR A 698 -7.16 17.69 14.62
C THR A 698 -6.55 16.96 13.43
N MET A 699 -5.23 16.71 13.45
CA MET A 699 -4.56 15.89 12.42
C MET A 699 -5.15 14.49 12.36
N ALA A 700 -5.28 13.80 13.50
CA ALA A 700 -5.85 12.45 13.55
C ALA A 700 -7.30 12.40 13.06
N ALA A 701 -8.10 13.44 13.32
CA ALA A 701 -9.46 13.55 12.78
C ALA A 701 -9.46 13.68 11.25
N GLN A 702 -8.52 14.45 10.70
CA GLN A 702 -8.38 14.64 9.25
C GLN A 702 -7.92 13.35 8.57
N GLU A 703 -6.87 12.70 9.07
CA GLU A 703 -6.34 11.43 8.56
C GLU A 703 -7.43 10.34 8.54
N LEU A 704 -8.19 10.20 9.63
CA LEU A 704 -9.30 9.24 9.71
C LEU A 704 -10.46 9.56 8.77
N SER A 705 -10.69 10.84 8.43
CA SER A 705 -11.72 11.22 7.45
C SER A 705 -11.28 10.87 6.03
N ASN A 706 -10.04 11.22 5.69
CA ASN A 706 -9.46 11.02 4.37
C ASN A 706 -9.32 9.52 4.03
N GLY A 707 -9.07 8.66 5.02
CA GLY A 707 -8.93 7.22 4.82
C GLY A 707 -10.24 6.45 4.54
N ILE A 708 -11.43 7.06 4.71
CA ILE A 708 -12.72 6.35 4.57
C ILE A 708 -12.95 5.84 3.14
N PRO A 709 -12.80 6.64 2.07
CA PRO A 709 -13.07 6.17 0.71
C PRO A 709 -12.16 5.00 0.31
N ASP A 710 -10.87 5.08 0.66
CA ASP A 710 -9.87 4.05 0.35
C ASP A 710 -10.14 2.74 1.12
N SER A 711 -10.54 2.85 2.39
CA SER A 711 -10.82 1.71 3.28
C SER A 711 -12.31 1.41 3.48
N GLY A 712 -13.19 1.83 2.57
CA GLY A 712 -14.65 1.79 2.79
C GLY A 712 -15.22 0.39 3.05
N HIS A 713 -14.62 -0.63 2.42
CA HIS A 713 -14.97 -2.03 2.64
C HIS A 713 -14.53 -2.55 4.02
N LEU A 714 -13.40 -2.08 4.55
CA LEU A 714 -12.94 -2.40 5.91
C LEU A 714 -13.90 -1.79 6.94
N TYR A 715 -14.24 -0.51 6.81
CA TYR A 715 -15.24 0.14 7.68
C TYR A 715 -16.59 -0.58 7.65
N ALA A 716 -17.06 -0.97 6.46
CA ALA A 716 -18.31 -1.72 6.32
C ALA A 716 -18.24 -3.10 7.01
N SER A 717 -17.12 -3.81 6.85
CA SER A 717 -16.89 -5.13 7.46
C SER A 717 -16.85 -5.04 8.99
N VAL A 718 -16.08 -4.10 9.54
CA VAL A 718 -15.94 -3.90 10.99
C VAL A 718 -17.31 -3.55 11.58
N GLN A 719 -18.03 -2.59 10.99
CA GLN A 719 -19.37 -2.19 11.43
C GLN A 719 -20.39 -3.35 11.35
N ALA A 720 -20.36 -4.17 10.29
CA ALA A 720 -21.24 -5.33 10.15
C ALA A 720 -20.92 -6.43 11.16
N SER A 721 -19.64 -6.61 11.51
CA SER A 721 -19.17 -7.62 12.46
C SER A 721 -19.40 -7.23 13.93
N LYS A 722 -19.64 -5.95 14.22
CA LYS A 722 -19.79 -5.39 15.57
C LYS A 722 -20.73 -6.20 16.47
N THR A 723 -21.85 -6.68 15.94
CA THR A 723 -22.89 -7.38 16.72
C THR A 723 -22.72 -8.91 16.73
N LEU A 724 -21.67 -9.44 16.11
CA LEU A 724 -21.44 -10.88 15.98
C LEU A 724 -20.62 -11.45 17.14
N THR A 725 -19.61 -10.72 17.61
CA THR A 725 -18.76 -11.13 18.75
C THR A 725 -18.41 -9.95 19.66
N PRO A 726 -18.09 -10.20 20.94
CA PRO A 726 -17.57 -9.17 21.84
C PRO A 726 -16.30 -8.48 21.31
N ALA A 727 -15.42 -9.24 20.67
CA ALA A 727 -14.21 -8.73 20.03
C ALA A 727 -14.55 -7.80 18.85
N GLY A 728 -15.53 -8.16 18.01
CA GLY A 728 -16.01 -7.30 16.91
C GLY A 728 -16.57 -5.98 17.41
N ASN A 729 -17.29 -5.99 18.53
CA ASN A 729 -17.78 -4.75 19.15
C ASN A 729 -16.64 -3.82 19.61
N LEU A 730 -15.58 -4.39 20.20
CA LEU A 730 -14.41 -3.61 20.63
C LEU A 730 -13.58 -3.13 19.43
N ALA A 731 -13.42 -3.94 18.39
CA ALA A 731 -12.74 -3.56 17.16
C ALA A 731 -13.42 -2.36 16.47
N GLU A 732 -14.75 -2.36 16.36
CA GLU A 732 -15.51 -1.20 15.86
C GLU A 732 -15.36 0.04 16.75
N MET A 733 -15.17 -0.14 18.06
CA MET A 733 -14.88 0.97 18.96
C MET A 733 -13.47 1.55 18.75
N PHE A 734 -12.49 0.71 18.41
CA PHE A 734 -11.10 1.14 18.25
C PHE A 734 -10.78 1.68 16.84
N ASP A 735 -11.22 0.99 15.80
CA ASP A 735 -10.80 1.25 14.41
C ASP A 735 -12.00 1.49 13.46
N GLY A 736 -13.22 1.50 14.00
CA GLY A 736 -14.45 1.64 13.23
C GLY A 736 -14.91 3.07 12.99
N ILE A 737 -16.07 3.22 12.35
CA ILE A 737 -16.65 4.54 12.06
C ILE A 737 -17.02 5.31 13.34
N SER A 738 -17.30 4.56 14.41
CA SER A 738 -17.54 5.11 15.75
C SER A 738 -16.34 5.92 16.25
N GLN A 739 -15.12 5.44 15.98
CA GLN A 739 -13.89 6.13 16.36
C GLN A 739 -13.68 7.40 15.54
N THR A 740 -13.89 7.35 14.22
CA THR A 740 -13.77 8.54 13.36
C THR A 740 -14.73 9.65 13.81
N GLN A 741 -15.98 9.31 14.14
CA GLN A 741 -16.96 10.26 14.65
C GLN A 741 -16.57 10.85 16.01
N LEU A 742 -15.95 10.06 16.88
CA LEU A 742 -15.46 10.53 18.18
C LEU A 742 -14.33 11.55 18.00
N THR A 743 -13.29 11.20 17.25
CA THR A 743 -12.12 12.06 17.01
C THR A 743 -12.55 13.38 16.36
N LYS A 744 -13.47 13.31 15.37
CA LYS A 744 -14.11 14.50 14.78
C LYS A 744 -14.77 15.39 15.83
N LYS A 745 -15.62 14.82 16.71
CA LYS A 745 -16.28 15.59 17.77
C LYS A 745 -15.29 16.24 18.74
N MET A 746 -14.16 15.59 19.01
CA MET A 746 -13.11 16.13 19.87
C MET A 746 -12.37 17.30 19.21
N SER A 747 -12.07 17.19 17.91
CA SER A 747 -11.41 18.29 17.17
C SER A 747 -12.23 19.59 17.19
N LEU A 748 -13.56 19.48 17.22
CA LEU A 748 -14.50 20.61 17.22
C LEU A 748 -14.81 21.19 18.62
N ALA A 749 -14.27 20.61 19.70
CA ALA A 749 -14.60 21.07 21.05
C ALA A 749 -14.07 22.51 21.28
N PRO A 750 -14.91 23.49 21.65
CA PRO A 750 -14.48 24.89 21.78
C PRO A 750 -13.45 25.11 22.90
N ASP A 751 -12.68 26.19 22.76
CA ASP A 751 -11.67 26.71 23.70
C ASP A 751 -12.19 26.79 25.17
N PRO A 752 -11.43 26.32 26.17
CA PRO A 752 -11.76 26.42 27.59
C PRO A 752 -12.06 27.84 28.12
N GLN A 753 -11.74 28.91 27.40
CA GLN A 753 -12.07 30.27 27.86
C GLN A 753 -13.58 30.53 28.01
N ASN A 754 -14.45 29.75 27.35
CA ASN A 754 -15.91 29.81 27.55
C ASN A 754 -16.48 28.78 28.57
N LEU A 755 -15.62 28.06 29.31
CA LEU A 755 -16.02 27.05 30.30
C LEU A 755 -16.11 27.56 31.76
N GLN A 756 -15.96 28.86 32.04
CA GLN A 756 -16.26 29.36 33.39
C GLN A 756 -17.73 29.12 33.80
N THR A 757 -18.64 29.01 32.84
CA THR A 757 -20.06 28.67 33.09
C THR A 757 -20.32 27.16 33.20
N ARG A 758 -19.36 26.29 32.85
CA ARG A 758 -19.49 24.81 32.94
C ARG A 758 -18.55 24.14 33.93
N ARG A 759 -17.62 24.88 34.55
CA ARG A 759 -16.74 24.39 35.64
C ARG A 759 -17.48 23.93 36.91
N ARG A 760 -18.81 24.06 36.98
CA ARG A 760 -19.61 23.51 38.09
C ARG A 760 -20.20 22.11 37.84
N GLU A 761 -20.13 21.56 36.62
CA GLU A 761 -20.79 20.27 36.33
C GLU A 761 -19.90 19.18 35.69
N ASN A 762 -18.62 19.44 35.38
CA ASN A 762 -17.80 18.47 34.63
C ASN A 762 -16.36 18.27 35.15
N ASN A 763 -16.18 18.15 36.46
CA ASN A 763 -14.88 17.92 37.11
C ASN A 763 -14.25 16.52 36.88
N ASN A 764 -14.77 15.69 35.96
CA ASN A 764 -14.33 14.30 35.81
C ASN A 764 -13.60 13.93 34.52
N LYS A 765 -13.39 14.84 33.56
CA LYS A 765 -12.92 14.43 32.21
C LYS A 765 -11.52 14.90 31.79
N ILE A 766 -10.89 15.83 32.50
CA ILE A 766 -9.52 16.33 32.21
C ILE A 766 -8.43 15.62 33.07
N PRO A 767 -8.68 15.13 34.31
CA PRO A 767 -7.71 14.29 35.04
C PRO A 767 -7.60 12.85 34.49
N PHE A 768 -7.95 12.66 33.21
CA PHE A 768 -8.26 11.38 32.60
C PHE A 768 -7.02 10.71 32.01
N ILE A 769 -6.19 11.46 31.29
CA ILE A 769 -4.94 10.94 30.71
C ILE A 769 -3.88 10.74 31.81
N GLU A 770 -3.85 11.60 32.84
CA GLU A 770 -3.03 11.42 34.04
C GLU A 770 -3.38 10.17 34.87
N ARG A 771 -4.65 9.71 34.85
CA ARG A 771 -5.07 8.54 35.63
C ARG A 771 -4.62 7.21 35.03
N LEU A 772 -4.30 7.18 33.75
CA LEU A 772 -3.79 5.99 33.05
C LEU A 772 -2.33 5.67 33.42
N SER A 773 -1.50 6.65 33.82
CA SER A 773 -0.09 6.41 34.14
C SER A 773 0.18 6.06 35.62
N ARG A 774 -0.79 6.23 36.53
CA ARG A 774 -0.56 6.17 37.99
C ARG A 774 -1.06 4.91 38.70
N ARG A 775 -1.16 3.76 38.03
CA ARG A 775 -1.44 2.48 38.71
C ARG A 775 -0.30 1.48 38.50
N GLU A 776 0.54 1.38 39.54
CA GLU A 776 1.37 0.21 39.83
C GLU A 776 0.43 -0.95 40.13
N ASP A 777 0.24 -1.85 39.15
CA ASP A 777 -0.23 -3.25 39.26
C ASP A 777 -0.90 -3.65 37.93
N VAL A 778 -0.09 -3.83 36.89
CA VAL A 778 -0.55 -4.40 35.62
C VAL A 778 0.44 -5.48 35.18
N PRO A 779 0.01 -6.74 35.00
CA PRO A 779 0.88 -7.78 34.45
C PRO A 779 1.21 -7.44 33.00
N ARG A 780 2.51 -7.24 32.76
CA ARG A 780 3.07 -6.88 31.45
C ARG A 780 3.58 -8.15 30.77
N ARG A 781 3.56 -8.18 29.44
CA ARG A 781 4.35 -9.15 28.66
C ARG A 781 5.25 -8.34 27.73
N TYR A 782 6.54 -8.64 27.73
CA TYR A 782 7.50 -8.01 26.83
C TYR A 782 7.98 -9.04 25.81
N THR A 783 8.20 -8.60 24.59
CA THR A 783 8.84 -9.40 23.54
C THR A 783 9.97 -8.57 22.97
N VAL A 784 11.20 -9.03 23.16
CA VAL A 784 12.41 -8.44 22.57
C VAL A 784 12.80 -9.34 21.40
N GLY A 785 12.27 -9.02 20.22
CA GLY A 785 12.53 -9.80 19.02
C GLY A 785 13.52 -9.09 18.11
N SER A 786 14.48 -9.81 17.56
CA SER A 786 15.12 -9.38 16.33
C SER A 786 14.33 -10.07 15.20
N GLY A 787 13.60 -9.36 14.32
CA GLY A 787 12.86 -9.98 13.22
C GLY A 787 11.94 -9.02 12.45
N PRO A 788 11.73 -9.19 11.13
CA PRO A 788 10.85 -8.33 10.32
C PRO A 788 9.38 -8.37 10.75
N GLU A 789 8.64 -7.32 10.39
CA GLU A 789 7.18 -7.28 10.47
C GLU A 789 6.55 -8.35 9.55
N GLN A 790 5.67 -9.18 10.11
CA GLN A 790 4.60 -9.81 9.35
C GLN A 790 3.35 -8.94 9.52
N GLY A 791 3.31 -7.82 8.81
CA GLY A 791 2.09 -7.06 8.57
C GLY A 791 1.37 -7.64 7.37
N GLY A 792 0.59 -8.70 7.60
CA GLY A 792 -0.27 -9.29 6.58
C GLY A 792 -1.62 -9.62 7.20
N ILE A 793 -2.64 -8.82 6.87
CA ILE A 793 -4.04 -9.19 7.10
C ILE A 793 -4.35 -10.32 6.09
N GLY A 794 -3.97 -11.54 6.45
CA GLY A 794 -4.33 -12.77 5.76
C GLY A 794 -5.48 -13.42 6.51
N GLN A 795 -6.66 -13.42 5.92
CA GLN A 795 -7.82 -14.18 6.39
C GLN A 795 -7.47 -15.67 6.44
N GLY A 796 -7.44 -16.24 7.65
CA GLY A 796 -7.27 -17.68 7.85
C GLY A 796 -8.59 -18.31 8.30
N GLU A 797 -9.27 -18.98 7.38
CA GLU A 797 -10.39 -19.87 7.70
C GLU A 797 -9.87 -21.05 8.56
N GLY A 798 -10.39 -21.15 9.80
CA GLY A 798 -10.11 -22.29 10.67
C GLY A 798 -10.73 -23.58 10.12
N ARG A 799 -9.92 -24.62 9.92
CA ARG A 799 -10.42 -25.98 9.68
C ARG A 799 -10.10 -26.90 10.85
N GLU A 800 -11.16 -27.60 11.24
CA GLU A 800 -11.30 -28.52 12.36
C GLU A 800 -10.22 -29.61 12.41
N GLY A 801 -9.53 -29.72 13.55
CA GLY A 801 -8.77 -30.91 13.94
C GLY A 801 -9.57 -31.72 14.95
N ARG A 802 -10.20 -32.82 14.51
CA ARG A 802 -10.74 -33.85 15.41
C ARG A 802 -9.60 -34.77 15.88
N GLU A 803 -9.33 -34.75 17.17
CA GLU A 803 -8.56 -35.80 17.84
C GLU A 803 -9.33 -37.14 17.85
N GLN A 804 -8.75 -38.16 17.23
CA GLN A 804 -8.99 -39.56 17.62
C GLN A 804 -7.65 -40.20 17.93
N GLY A 805 -7.47 -40.51 19.21
CA GLY A 805 -6.32 -41.26 19.70
C GLY A 805 -6.28 -42.68 19.14
N ARG A 806 -5.10 -43.10 18.69
CA ARG A 806 -4.68 -44.50 18.72
C ARG A 806 -3.27 -44.56 19.31
N GLY A 807 -3.19 -45.11 20.52
CA GLY A 807 -1.92 -45.44 21.15
C GLY A 807 -1.25 -46.64 20.46
N ARG A 808 0.08 -46.59 20.42
CA ARG A 808 0.93 -47.78 20.45
C ARG A 808 2.02 -47.57 21.49
N GLU A 809 2.07 -48.53 22.40
CA GLU A 809 3.01 -48.66 23.50
C GLU A 809 4.46 -48.80 23.01
N SER A 810 5.41 -48.21 23.74
CA SER A 810 6.63 -48.92 24.13
C SER A 810 7.21 -48.31 25.42
N ARG A 811 7.78 -49.19 26.23
CA ARG A 811 8.04 -49.09 27.66
C ARG A 811 9.30 -48.27 27.99
N GLY A 812 9.29 -47.63 29.15
CA GLY A 812 10.48 -47.15 29.87
C GLY A 812 10.10 -46.55 31.22
N GLU A 813 10.26 -47.33 32.29
CA GLU A 813 9.92 -47.01 33.67
C GLU A 813 10.80 -45.90 34.27
N LEU A 814 10.25 -44.99 35.09
CA LEU A 814 10.65 -44.83 36.50
C LEU A 814 9.78 -43.80 37.29
N LYS A 815 9.25 -44.36 38.38
CA LYS A 815 8.50 -43.85 39.55
C LYS A 815 8.78 -42.41 40.02
N ALA A 816 7.72 -41.67 40.41
CA ALA A 816 7.40 -41.42 41.83
C ALA A 816 6.02 -40.72 42.04
N ARG A 817 5.32 -41.19 43.07
CA ARG A 817 3.95 -40.86 43.52
C ARG A 817 3.82 -39.47 44.17
N SER A 818 2.64 -38.84 44.02
CA SER A 818 1.81 -38.52 45.19
C SER A 818 0.33 -38.33 44.81
N LYS A 819 -0.55 -38.79 45.71
CA LYS A 819 -1.99 -38.99 45.55
C LYS A 819 -2.79 -37.78 46.04
N ARG A 820 -3.95 -37.50 45.44
CA ARG A 820 -5.20 -37.24 46.22
C ARG A 820 -6.45 -37.53 45.38
N LYS A 821 -7.40 -38.19 46.06
CA LYS A 821 -8.66 -38.82 45.61
C LYS A 821 -9.78 -37.76 45.42
N VAL A 822 -10.55 -37.83 44.34
CA VAL A 822 -11.93 -38.40 44.19
C VAL A 822 -13.05 -37.56 44.82
N LEU A 823 -13.99 -37.08 43.97
CA LEU A 823 -15.44 -37.34 44.07
C LEU A 823 -16.17 -36.84 42.80
N ARG A 824 -16.77 -37.78 42.05
CA ARG A 824 -17.95 -37.60 41.18
C ARG A 824 -19.16 -38.21 41.90
N PRO A 825 -20.41 -37.85 41.56
CA PRO A 825 -21.23 -38.71 40.67
C PRO A 825 -22.03 -37.89 39.62
N ALA A 826 -22.12 -38.34 38.36
CA ALA A 826 -23.20 -39.17 37.76
C ALA A 826 -24.42 -38.31 37.35
N LEU A 827 -25.05 -38.41 36.17
CA LEU A 827 -25.42 -39.59 35.37
C LEU A 827 -25.47 -39.26 33.87
N LYS A 828 -25.06 -40.25 33.07
CA LYS A 828 -25.44 -40.46 31.67
C LYS A 828 -26.72 -41.29 31.67
N GLU A 829 -27.71 -40.91 30.87
CA GLU A 829 -28.63 -41.81 30.16
C GLU A 829 -29.37 -40.97 29.10
N GLU A 830 -29.85 -41.62 28.02
CA GLU A 830 -30.47 -41.04 26.80
C GLU A 830 -29.55 -40.60 25.66
N ARG A 831 -28.69 -41.51 25.17
CA ARG A 831 -28.20 -41.44 23.78
C ARG A 831 -28.01 -42.83 23.18
N GLU A 832 -29.11 -43.49 22.82
CA GLU A 832 -29.05 -44.62 21.88
C GLU A 832 -30.41 -44.98 21.25
N GLU A 833 -31.10 -44.03 20.59
CA GLU A 833 -32.31 -44.41 19.82
C GLU A 833 -32.72 -43.49 18.65
N ALA A 834 -31.79 -42.87 17.93
CA ALA A 834 -32.13 -42.13 16.69
C ALA A 834 -31.03 -42.13 15.62
N ARG A 835 -30.25 -43.21 15.49
CA ARG A 835 -29.28 -43.40 14.40
C ARG A 835 -29.67 -44.59 13.54
N GLN A 836 -30.78 -44.48 12.83
CA GLN A 836 -31.05 -45.23 11.59
C GLN A 836 -32.35 -44.72 10.97
N ARG A 837 -32.24 -43.76 10.03
CA ARG A 837 -33.08 -43.64 8.83
C ARG A 837 -32.59 -42.46 7.99
N HIS A 838 -32.43 -42.74 6.70
CA HIS A 838 -32.21 -41.85 5.55
C HIS A 838 -30.76 -41.47 5.20
N TRP A 839 -30.22 -42.31 4.32
CA TRP A 839 -29.19 -42.02 3.34
C TRP A 839 -29.72 -41.12 2.21
N GLY A 840 -28.82 -40.30 1.66
CA GLY A 840 -28.88 -39.77 0.30
C GLY A 840 -28.93 -38.26 0.22
N ILE A 841 -27.81 -37.63 -0.16
CA ILE A 841 -27.69 -36.57 -1.18
C ILE A 841 -26.20 -36.22 -1.35
N GLU A 842 -25.77 -36.19 -2.61
CA GLU A 842 -24.45 -35.86 -3.11
C GLU A 842 -24.00 -34.43 -2.74
N PHE A 843 -22.70 -34.22 -2.55
CA PHE A 843 -22.12 -32.86 -2.45
C PHE A 843 -21.41 -32.50 -3.77
N GLN A 844 -22.05 -31.60 -4.53
CA GLN A 844 -21.43 -30.78 -5.56
C GLN A 844 -21.54 -29.29 -5.15
N SER A 845 -20.37 -28.63 -5.11
CA SER A 845 -20.09 -27.26 -5.59
C SER A 845 -20.72 -25.99 -4.95
N LEU A 846 -19.98 -24.89 -5.15
CA LEU A 846 -20.32 -23.46 -5.09
C LEU A 846 -20.29 -22.87 -3.66
N GLY A 847 -19.46 -21.88 -3.32
CA GLY A 847 -19.12 -20.68 -4.07
C GLY A 847 -19.79 -19.49 -3.35
N ALA A 848 -19.02 -18.71 -2.61
CA ALA A 848 -19.50 -17.52 -1.89
C ALA A 848 -18.86 -16.23 -2.43
N GLU A 849 -18.99 -16.02 -3.73
CA GLU A 849 -19.13 -14.68 -4.31
C GLU A 849 -20.60 -14.51 -4.68
N ARG A 850 -21.38 -13.91 -3.79
CA ARG A 850 -22.70 -13.34 -4.08
C ARG A 850 -23.10 -12.48 -2.90
N LEU A 851 -22.82 -11.17 -3.00
CA LEU A 851 -23.64 -10.08 -2.45
C LEU A 851 -23.00 -8.73 -2.85
N LYS A 852 -23.13 -8.37 -4.13
CA LYS A 852 -23.21 -6.97 -4.55
C LYS A 852 -24.38 -6.86 -5.53
N ALA A 853 -25.17 -5.79 -5.37
CA ALA A 853 -26.39 -5.42 -6.10
C ALA A 853 -27.73 -6.08 -5.67
N ARG A 854 -28.37 -5.50 -4.65
CA ARG A 854 -29.81 -5.21 -4.69
C ARG A 854 -30.04 -3.77 -4.24
N SER A 855 -30.56 -2.94 -5.15
CA SER A 855 -31.00 -1.57 -4.90
C SER A 855 -32.12 -1.51 -3.85
N PRO A 856 -32.21 -0.44 -3.03
CA PRO A 856 -33.36 -0.22 -2.18
C PRO A 856 -34.49 0.49 -2.96
N MET A 857 -35.62 -0.18 -3.14
CA MET A 857 -36.90 0.49 -3.44
C MET A 857 -37.38 1.22 -2.18
N VAL A 858 -37.34 2.55 -2.18
CA VAL A 858 -38.06 3.38 -1.21
C VAL A 858 -39.40 3.78 -1.83
N GLY A 859 -40.48 3.15 -1.40
CA GLY A 859 -41.84 3.59 -1.67
C GLY A 859 -42.20 4.80 -0.79
N ARG A 860 -42.51 5.93 -1.44
CA ARG A 860 -43.20 7.08 -0.83
C ARG A 860 -44.71 6.84 -0.83
N LEU A 861 -45.34 6.94 0.34
CA LEU A 861 -46.74 7.31 0.56
C LEU A 861 -46.78 7.93 1.96
N GLY A 862 -47.31 9.10 2.30
CA GLY A 862 -48.08 10.15 1.66
C GLY A 862 -48.63 10.99 2.84
N ARG A 863 -48.57 12.32 2.81
CA ARG A 863 -49.17 13.17 3.85
C ARG A 863 -50.67 13.34 3.58
N GLY A 864 -51.49 13.23 4.61
CA GLY A 864 -52.90 13.65 4.60
C GLY A 864 -53.52 13.56 6.00
N MET A 865 -53.64 14.71 6.68
CA MET A 865 -54.49 14.88 7.87
C MET A 865 -55.97 14.91 7.48
N TRP A 866 -56.81 14.62 8.49
CA TRP A 866 -58.20 15.04 8.74
C TRP A 866 -59.23 13.91 8.94
N SER A 867 -59.57 13.72 10.23
CA SER A 867 -60.91 13.54 10.83
C SER A 867 -61.95 12.58 10.21
N ARG A 868 -62.38 11.62 11.06
CA ARG A 868 -63.69 10.92 11.11
C ARG A 868 -64.90 11.85 10.87
N PRO A 869 -66.12 11.36 10.55
CA PRO A 869 -66.63 9.97 10.71
C PRO A 869 -67.41 9.38 9.50
N GLU A 870 -67.65 8.06 9.62
CA GLU A 870 -68.80 7.23 9.17
C GLU A 870 -70.19 7.91 9.02
N PRO A 871 -71.25 7.25 8.49
CA PRO A 871 -71.33 5.92 7.83
C PRO A 871 -72.29 5.87 6.59
N GLU A 872 -72.46 4.65 6.03
CA GLU A 872 -73.71 4.13 5.43
C GLU A 872 -74.23 4.79 4.12
N GLU A 873 -74.93 4.14 3.19
CA GLU A 873 -75.22 2.76 2.81
C GLU A 873 -75.92 2.92 1.43
N ARG A 874 -75.94 1.86 0.60
CA ARG A 874 -76.95 1.58 -0.43
C ARG A 874 -76.91 2.27 -1.81
N ARG A 875 -76.80 1.34 -2.78
CA ARG A 875 -77.75 1.03 -3.86
C ARG A 875 -77.69 1.83 -5.17
N VAL A 876 -77.33 1.06 -6.21
CA VAL A 876 -78.17 0.71 -7.38
C VAL A 876 -78.59 1.85 -8.34
N ARG A 877 -78.04 1.70 -9.57
CA ARG A 877 -78.58 1.98 -10.92
C ARG A 877 -78.60 3.40 -11.50
N ALA A 878 -78.05 3.41 -12.73
CA ALA A 878 -78.49 4.12 -13.92
C ALA A 878 -78.35 5.65 -13.96
N GLY A 879 -77.31 6.08 -14.70
CA GLY A 879 -77.31 7.14 -15.71
C GLY A 879 -78.15 8.39 -15.49
N ARG A 880 -77.46 9.52 -15.27
CA ARG A 880 -77.13 10.47 -16.34
C ARG A 880 -75.91 11.29 -15.95
#